data_AF-A0A5M4ALJ9-F1
#
_entry.id   AF-A0A5M4ALJ9-F1
#
_cell.length_a   1.000
_cell.length_b   1.000
_cell.length_c   1.000
_cell.angle_alpha   90.00
_cell.angle_beta   90.00
_cell.angle_gamma   90.00
#
_symmetry.space_group_name_H-M   'P 1'
#
loop_
_entity.id
_entity.type
_entity.pdbx_description
1 polymer ?
#
loop_
_entity_poly.entity_id
_entity_poly.type
_entity_poly.pdbx_seq_one_letter_code
_entity_poly.pdbx_strand_id
1 'polypeptide(L)'
;MKILNSEKVTYLLLLGLLLFFNPGITVAQNVSVSDEPHSPDSTAVLDIYSNTKGLLIPRVDLVAPDDPVVGTKPTGLLVWNKTASALYPNVGLYYWDDVTADWKSISSTEYVPQASAYYIDQATSYNSADFILDENLHAIDDLFQVIANQPGTNANYMVNIIATRQGAGLNQTDGSYINHPTATYISTATSLNGADSLLDTQLTSVTNTTALLQSQVNTNSTALVNLNTRVVNNTSNISTNTTDISDLQTQVNNLASNTPTQTEIDAVEAGAGLNTDGTYSTNSGTTYIGTATSLNNADYLLDQAISSVMANVQTNNQDVSQLSQDVANVQQQATNIQAELDNTQAGAGIGTDGSYTANAGTNVIINATDLNNADVLLDQAVTDVTTTAQTNQSDISNLDNRVQTLENNTVSKSDFGAAGTVEANKAIVAGSDKSVSGFNKISTDGKVTVGATTQPEASAIMEVNSTTQGFLPPRMSLAQIDAIASPAEGLMVYCTSLHQPLYYNGTHWMTYTGLPAEIKVGNKLEGGIIFYVNNATNEVYVVAEQVFNSLEWGPTNQLIGATSTDGASNTSLINTALASDITYAAPFCENYSYELKTDWYLPSQEEMALLFAAKGQLPTNFIQSNVYYWSSTEVDTSNAIAINGSNGNPVISSGLTKSSKFQFYAIRKFIITQ
;
A
#
# COMPACT_ATOMS: atom_id res chain seq x y z
N MET A 1 8.33 46.11 -7.96
CA MET A 1 8.27 47.58 -8.01
C MET A 1 9.51 48.13 -8.71
N LYS A 2 9.44 48.35 -10.03
CA LYS A 2 10.22 49.36 -10.77
C LYS A 2 9.53 49.57 -12.12
N ILE A 3 9.55 50.81 -12.60
CA ILE A 3 8.62 51.34 -13.60
C ILE A 3 8.96 50.83 -15.01
N LEU A 4 7.93 50.52 -15.81
CA LEU A 4 8.06 50.22 -17.23
C LEU A 4 8.46 51.49 -17.99
N ASN A 5 9.60 51.47 -18.69
CA ASN A 5 10.07 52.64 -19.43
C ASN A 5 9.23 52.92 -20.69
N SER A 6 8.78 54.17 -20.79
CA SER A 6 7.77 54.70 -21.74
C SER A 6 8.24 54.87 -23.19
N GLU A 7 9.21 54.09 -23.66
CA GLU A 7 9.80 54.30 -25.00
C GLU A 7 9.30 53.29 -26.04
N LYS A 8 9.17 52.00 -25.70
CA LYS A 8 8.80 50.97 -26.68
C LYS A 8 7.32 50.99 -27.11
N VAL A 9 6.42 51.55 -26.29
CA VAL A 9 5.01 51.78 -26.67
C VAL A 9 4.90 52.95 -27.66
N THR A 10 5.75 53.97 -27.48
CA THR A 10 5.79 55.16 -28.34
C THR A 10 6.23 54.82 -29.77
N TYR A 11 7.18 53.90 -29.95
CA TYR A 11 7.60 53.47 -31.30
C TYR A 11 6.55 52.64 -32.05
N LEU A 12 5.73 51.81 -31.39
CA LEU A 12 4.62 51.13 -32.07
C LEU A 12 3.48 52.10 -32.45
N LEU A 13 3.20 53.13 -31.64
CA LEU A 13 2.25 54.18 -32.01
C LEU A 13 2.79 55.11 -33.12
N LEU A 14 4.09 55.42 -33.14
CA LEU A 14 4.69 56.21 -34.23
C LEU A 14 4.68 55.45 -35.56
N LEU A 15 4.94 54.14 -35.57
CA LEU A 15 4.88 53.34 -36.80
C LEU A 15 3.45 53.20 -37.35
N GLY A 16 2.44 53.24 -36.47
CA GLY A 16 1.03 53.26 -36.86
C GLY A 16 0.53 54.61 -37.38
N LEU A 17 1.08 55.74 -36.90
CA LEU A 17 0.67 57.08 -37.35
C LEU A 17 1.42 57.60 -38.59
N LEU A 18 2.60 57.05 -38.94
CA LEU A 18 3.34 57.49 -40.12
C LEU A 18 2.80 56.98 -41.47
N LEU A 19 1.75 56.14 -41.47
CA LEU A 19 1.07 55.66 -42.68
C LEU A 19 -0.10 56.55 -43.15
N PHE A 20 -0.38 57.65 -42.46
CA PHE A 20 -1.43 58.60 -42.86
C PHE A 20 -0.88 60.04 -42.94
N PHE A 21 -0.90 60.58 -44.16
CA PHE A 21 -0.56 61.96 -44.56
C PHE A 21 0.93 62.37 -44.62
N ASN A 22 1.54 62.11 -45.79
CA ASN A 22 2.24 63.19 -46.51
C ASN A 22 2.08 63.01 -48.05
N PRO A 23 1.35 63.89 -48.75
CA PRO A 23 1.21 63.84 -50.20
C PRO A 23 2.40 64.53 -50.88
N GLY A 24 3.26 63.76 -51.57
CA GLY A 24 4.47 64.32 -52.17
C GLY A 24 5.21 63.45 -53.18
N ILE A 25 4.60 62.37 -53.69
CA ILE A 25 5.17 61.58 -54.80
C ILE A 25 4.53 62.04 -56.09
N THR A 26 5.14 63.04 -56.73
CA THR A 26 4.76 63.51 -58.07
C THR A 26 5.31 62.57 -59.15
N VAL A 27 4.75 61.35 -59.21
CA VAL A 27 4.70 60.63 -60.49
C VAL A 27 3.50 61.18 -61.26
N ALA A 28 3.72 61.62 -62.50
CA ALA A 28 2.62 61.92 -63.41
C ALA A 28 1.90 60.59 -63.70
N GLN A 29 0.74 60.40 -63.08
CA GLN A 29 -0.15 59.28 -63.36
C GLN A 29 -1.31 59.85 -64.17
N ASN A 30 -1.32 59.54 -65.46
CA ASN A 30 -2.49 59.73 -66.32
C ASN A 30 -3.65 58.98 -65.63
N VAL A 31 -4.74 59.66 -65.32
CA VAL A 31 -5.83 59.06 -64.55
C VAL A 31 -6.75 58.34 -65.51
N SER A 32 -6.80 57.00 -65.49
CA SER A 32 -7.90 56.27 -66.13
C SER A 32 -9.09 56.14 -65.18
N VAL A 33 -10.30 56.41 -65.69
CA VAL A 33 -11.56 56.06 -65.04
C VAL A 33 -12.27 55.09 -65.98
N SER A 34 -12.24 53.81 -65.64
CA SER A 34 -12.84 52.75 -66.44
C SER A 34 -13.55 51.71 -65.58
N ASP A 35 -14.57 51.06 -66.15
CA ASP A 35 -15.20 49.86 -65.60
C ASP A 35 -14.62 48.55 -66.16
N GLU A 36 -13.60 48.62 -67.02
CA GLU A 36 -12.85 47.50 -67.57
C GLU A 36 -11.32 47.78 -67.47
N PRO A 37 -10.44 46.78 -67.68
CA PRO A 37 -8.98 47.00 -67.67
C PRO A 37 -8.51 47.87 -68.86
N HIS A 38 -8.34 49.18 -68.61
CA HIS A 38 -7.85 50.14 -69.61
C HIS A 38 -6.58 50.87 -69.14
N SER A 39 -5.58 50.95 -70.01
CA SER A 39 -4.37 51.75 -69.79
C SER A 39 -4.60 53.16 -70.37
N PRO A 40 -4.51 54.23 -69.56
CA PRO A 40 -4.79 55.58 -70.01
C PRO A 40 -3.83 55.99 -71.14
N ASP A 41 -4.35 56.68 -72.16
CA ASP A 41 -3.53 57.18 -73.25
C ASP A 41 -2.42 58.11 -72.71
N SER A 42 -1.19 57.92 -73.19
CA SER A 42 -0.01 58.68 -72.78
C SER A 42 -0.14 60.20 -72.95
N THR A 43 -1.04 60.67 -73.82
CA THR A 43 -1.29 62.08 -74.11
C THR A 43 -2.44 62.69 -73.28
N ALA A 44 -3.23 61.87 -72.56
CA ALA A 44 -4.38 62.31 -71.79
C ALA A 44 -4.09 62.39 -70.29
N VAL A 45 -4.34 63.55 -69.66
CA VAL A 45 -4.21 63.71 -68.19
C VAL A 45 -5.33 62.97 -67.43
N LEU A 46 -6.52 62.90 -68.04
CA LEU A 46 -7.67 62.12 -67.60
C LEU A 46 -8.25 61.40 -68.82
N ASP A 47 -8.31 60.06 -68.76
CA ASP A 47 -8.86 59.19 -69.79
C ASP A 47 -10.06 58.43 -69.21
N ILE A 48 -11.19 58.39 -69.93
CA ILE A 48 -12.44 57.79 -69.45
C ILE A 48 -12.92 56.78 -70.48
N TYR A 49 -12.73 55.50 -70.17
CA TYR A 49 -13.04 54.40 -71.07
C TYR A 49 -14.16 53.54 -70.50
N SER A 50 -15.29 53.44 -71.19
CA SER A 50 -16.35 52.48 -70.84
C SER A 50 -17.17 52.14 -72.09
N ASN A 51 -17.52 50.86 -72.21
CA ASN A 51 -18.43 50.39 -73.27
C ASN A 51 -19.91 50.50 -72.87
N THR A 52 -20.23 50.89 -71.63
CA THR A 52 -21.61 50.91 -71.10
C THR A 52 -21.99 52.19 -70.33
N LYS A 53 -21.02 53.05 -70.00
CA LYS A 53 -21.22 54.29 -69.23
C LYS A 53 -20.62 55.49 -69.96
N GLY A 54 -21.11 56.69 -69.63
CA GLY A 54 -20.58 57.96 -70.14
C GLY A 54 -20.30 58.96 -69.03
N LEU A 55 -19.58 60.03 -69.35
CA LEU A 55 -19.29 61.12 -68.40
C LEU A 55 -20.51 62.03 -68.21
N LEU A 56 -21.00 62.14 -66.97
CA LEU A 56 -21.91 63.20 -66.55
C LEU A 56 -21.11 64.39 -66.00
N ILE A 57 -20.98 65.44 -66.83
CA ILE A 57 -20.47 66.75 -66.41
C ILE A 57 -21.52 67.50 -65.55
N PRO A 58 -21.15 68.57 -64.82
CA PRO A 58 -22.08 69.36 -64.03
C PRO A 58 -23.27 69.85 -64.87
N ARG A 59 -24.48 69.44 -64.46
CA ARG A 59 -25.74 69.79 -65.15
C ARG A 59 -26.41 70.95 -64.43
N VAL A 60 -26.55 72.07 -65.13
CA VAL A 60 -26.91 73.38 -64.57
C VAL A 60 -28.12 73.96 -65.30
N ASP A 61 -28.76 74.98 -64.74
CA ASP A 61 -29.71 75.83 -65.49
C ASP A 61 -29.03 77.19 -65.67
N LEU A 62 -28.63 77.53 -66.89
CA LEU A 62 -28.02 78.81 -67.19
C LEU A 62 -29.12 79.85 -67.46
N VAL A 63 -29.24 80.85 -66.60
CA VAL A 63 -30.24 81.93 -66.72
C VAL A 63 -29.56 83.29 -66.90
N ALA A 64 -28.43 83.51 -66.21
CA ALA A 64 -27.50 84.62 -66.39
C ALA A 64 -26.03 84.13 -66.39
N PRO A 65 -25.03 84.93 -66.84
CA PRO A 65 -23.61 84.54 -66.86
C PRO A 65 -23.04 84.06 -65.51
N ASP A 66 -23.58 84.55 -64.40
CA ASP A 66 -23.14 84.16 -63.05
C ASP A 66 -23.72 82.83 -62.56
N ASP A 67 -24.75 82.29 -63.21
CA ASP A 67 -25.42 81.06 -62.79
C ASP A 67 -24.65 79.79 -63.20
N PRO A 68 -24.80 78.69 -62.45
CA PRO A 68 -24.87 78.59 -60.99
C PRO A 68 -23.47 78.37 -60.38
N VAL A 69 -22.41 78.50 -61.17
CA VAL A 69 -21.02 78.28 -60.73
C VAL A 69 -20.51 79.56 -60.08
N VAL A 70 -20.57 79.59 -58.74
CA VAL A 70 -20.15 80.73 -57.92
C VAL A 70 -18.62 80.81 -57.84
N GLY A 71 -18.06 81.99 -58.15
CA GLY A 71 -16.62 82.27 -58.12
C GLY A 71 -16.01 82.53 -59.49
N THR A 72 -14.68 82.60 -59.55
CA THR A 72 -13.91 82.78 -60.79
C THR A 72 -13.98 81.53 -61.66
N LYS A 73 -14.61 81.64 -62.83
CA LYS A 73 -14.79 80.56 -63.81
C LYS A 73 -13.58 80.53 -64.77
N PRO A 74 -12.82 79.42 -64.87
CA PRO A 74 -11.71 79.32 -65.83
C PRO A 74 -12.22 79.12 -67.26
N THR A 75 -11.45 79.58 -68.25
CA THR A 75 -11.71 79.34 -69.68
C THR A 75 -11.84 77.85 -69.96
N GLY A 76 -12.85 77.48 -70.76
CA GLY A 76 -13.08 76.08 -71.10
C GLY A 76 -13.72 75.24 -69.98
N LEU A 77 -14.16 75.85 -68.87
CA LEU A 77 -15.02 75.16 -67.90
C LEU A 77 -16.28 74.65 -68.61
N LEU A 78 -16.52 73.34 -68.60
CA LEU A 78 -17.65 72.71 -69.27
C LEU A 78 -18.83 72.47 -68.32
N VAL A 79 -20.03 72.82 -68.78
CA VAL A 79 -21.30 72.50 -68.11
C VAL A 79 -22.34 72.06 -69.13
N TRP A 80 -23.29 71.23 -68.68
CA TRP A 80 -24.48 70.91 -69.49
C TRP A 80 -25.64 71.82 -69.05
N ASN A 81 -26.07 72.72 -69.92
CA ASN A 81 -27.28 73.50 -69.68
C ASN A 81 -28.51 72.61 -69.88
N LYS A 82 -29.29 72.40 -68.82
CA LYS A 82 -30.49 71.55 -68.79
C LYS A 82 -31.73 72.22 -69.37
N THR A 83 -31.81 73.56 -69.28
CA THR A 83 -33.05 74.30 -69.55
C THR A 83 -32.74 75.52 -70.41
N ALA A 84 -33.48 75.67 -71.52
CA ALA A 84 -33.37 76.87 -72.36
C ALA A 84 -33.86 78.11 -71.60
N SER A 85 -33.09 79.19 -71.65
CA SER A 85 -33.43 80.50 -71.11
C SER A 85 -33.36 81.58 -72.20
N ALA A 86 -33.78 82.82 -71.88
CA ALA A 86 -33.79 83.90 -72.85
C ALA A 86 -32.39 84.29 -73.36
N LEU A 87 -31.34 84.10 -72.54
CA LEU A 87 -29.94 84.34 -72.91
C LEU A 87 -29.26 83.08 -73.45
N TYR A 88 -29.66 81.89 -72.99
CA TYR A 88 -29.09 80.61 -73.41
C TYR A 88 -30.20 79.71 -73.98
N PRO A 89 -30.63 79.95 -75.23
CA PRO A 89 -31.83 79.31 -75.79
C PRO A 89 -31.65 77.83 -76.15
N ASN A 90 -30.42 77.31 -76.14
CA ASN A 90 -30.15 75.91 -76.44
C ASN A 90 -29.93 75.11 -75.15
N VAL A 91 -30.55 73.94 -75.07
CA VAL A 91 -30.18 72.88 -74.11
C VAL A 91 -29.00 72.13 -74.72
N GLY A 92 -27.93 71.90 -73.97
CA GLY A 92 -26.73 71.26 -74.51
C GLY A 92 -25.44 71.56 -73.76
N LEU A 93 -24.32 71.25 -74.41
CA LEU A 93 -22.98 71.47 -73.89
C LEU A 93 -22.54 72.92 -74.09
N TYR A 94 -22.16 73.57 -72.99
CA TYR A 94 -21.62 74.93 -72.97
C TYR A 94 -20.22 74.95 -72.33
N TYR A 95 -19.38 75.87 -72.78
CA TYR A 95 -18.11 76.21 -72.12
C TYR A 95 -18.09 77.68 -71.68
N TRP A 96 -17.34 77.99 -70.62
CA TRP A 96 -17.06 79.37 -70.22
C TRP A 96 -15.97 79.98 -71.11
N ASP A 97 -16.28 81.10 -71.74
CA ASP A 97 -15.32 81.95 -72.45
C ASP A 97 -15.00 83.17 -71.59
N ASP A 98 -13.76 83.27 -71.08
CA ASP A 98 -13.32 84.39 -70.24
C ASP A 98 -13.06 85.68 -71.04
N VAL A 99 -12.89 85.57 -72.37
CA VAL A 99 -12.70 86.74 -73.25
C VAL A 99 -14.00 87.52 -73.42
N THR A 100 -15.14 86.81 -73.52
CA THR A 100 -16.47 87.45 -73.57
C THR A 100 -17.23 87.42 -72.23
N ALA A 101 -16.65 86.80 -71.18
CA ALA A 101 -17.21 86.62 -69.85
C ALA A 101 -18.63 86.00 -69.87
N ASP A 102 -18.81 84.97 -70.69
CA ASP A 102 -20.11 84.43 -71.06
C ASP A 102 -20.04 82.93 -71.45
N TRP A 103 -21.17 82.22 -71.42
CA TRP A 103 -21.27 80.80 -71.76
C TRP A 103 -21.55 80.59 -73.26
N LYS A 104 -20.73 79.77 -73.94
CA LYS A 104 -20.86 79.49 -75.39
C LYS A 104 -21.24 78.04 -75.70
N SER A 105 -22.17 77.84 -76.62
CA SER A 105 -22.61 76.52 -77.13
C SER A 105 -21.61 75.93 -78.14
N ILE A 106 -21.55 74.59 -78.23
CA ILE A 106 -20.56 73.84 -79.05
C ILE A 106 -21.15 73.25 -80.36
N SER A 107 -22.43 73.46 -80.68
CA SER A 107 -23.08 72.89 -81.89
C SER A 107 -22.77 73.66 -83.20
N SER A 108 -22.35 72.97 -84.26
CA SER A 108 -22.19 73.53 -85.62
C SER A 108 -22.63 72.56 -86.74
N THR A 109 -23.12 73.09 -87.87
CA THR A 109 -23.52 72.35 -89.08
C THR A 109 -23.14 73.12 -90.35
N GLU A 110 -22.14 72.66 -91.12
CA GLU A 110 -21.86 73.17 -92.49
C GLU A 110 -21.10 72.14 -93.37
N TYR A 111 -20.83 72.48 -94.65
CA TYR A 111 -20.82 71.58 -95.83
C TYR A 111 -19.53 71.68 -96.70
N VAL A 112 -19.35 70.82 -97.75
CA VAL A 112 -18.81 71.11 -99.14
C VAL A 112 -18.19 69.88 -99.88
N PRO A 113 -18.53 69.64 -101.18
CA PRO A 113 -17.81 68.80 -102.17
C PRO A 113 -17.26 69.60 -103.40
N GLN A 114 -16.51 68.98 -104.33
CA GLN A 114 -15.92 69.63 -105.54
C GLN A 114 -16.05 68.87 -106.89
N ALA A 115 -15.89 69.57 -108.03
CA ALA A 115 -16.18 69.12 -109.42
C ALA A 115 -15.38 69.86 -110.55
N SER A 116 -15.76 69.60 -111.83
CA SER A 116 -15.33 70.17 -113.17
C SER A 116 -14.21 69.40 -113.93
N ALA A 117 -14.18 69.13 -115.25
CA ALA A 117 -14.97 69.42 -116.50
C ALA A 117 -14.54 70.60 -117.42
N TYR A 118 -14.27 70.34 -118.74
CA TYR A 118 -14.24 71.34 -119.84
C TYR A 118 -14.32 70.76 -121.28
N TYR A 119 -14.73 71.58 -122.27
CA TYR A 119 -14.92 71.34 -123.73
C TYR A 119 -16.14 70.51 -124.21
N ILE A 120 -17.28 71.20 -124.43
CA ILE A 120 -18.18 71.26 -125.61
C ILE A 120 -19.36 72.15 -125.16
N ASP A 121 -19.42 73.42 -125.59
CA ASP A 121 -20.32 74.43 -124.96
C ASP A 121 -21.07 75.37 -125.92
N GLN A 122 -21.25 75.01 -127.20
CA GLN A 122 -22.15 75.75 -128.12
C GLN A 122 -23.03 74.87 -129.03
N ALA A 123 -23.08 73.56 -128.79
CA ALA A 123 -24.04 72.67 -129.45
C ALA A 123 -25.37 72.65 -128.69
N THR A 124 -26.40 73.28 -129.25
CA THR A 124 -27.76 73.36 -128.67
C THR A 124 -28.64 72.13 -128.93
N SER A 125 -28.18 71.18 -129.75
CA SER A 125 -28.80 69.89 -130.04
C SER A 125 -27.80 68.96 -130.76
N TYR A 126 -28.08 67.66 -130.85
CA TYR A 126 -27.28 66.74 -131.68
C TYR A 126 -27.23 67.21 -133.15
N ASN A 127 -28.34 67.68 -133.72
CA ASN A 127 -28.38 68.15 -135.10
C ASN A 127 -27.56 69.44 -135.32
N SER A 128 -27.40 70.29 -134.29
CA SER A 128 -26.51 71.46 -134.40
C SER A 128 -25.04 71.10 -134.17
N ALA A 129 -24.73 70.03 -133.40
CA ALA A 129 -23.39 69.46 -133.40
C ALA A 129 -23.02 68.87 -134.76
N ASP A 130 -23.95 68.14 -135.39
CA ASP A 130 -23.80 67.53 -136.72
C ASP A 130 -23.61 68.60 -137.81
N PHE A 131 -24.46 69.63 -137.85
CA PHE A 131 -24.35 70.76 -138.79
C PHE A 131 -23.05 71.55 -138.62
N ILE A 132 -22.58 71.75 -137.38
CA ILE A 132 -21.28 72.40 -137.11
C ILE A 132 -20.12 71.47 -137.48
N LEU A 133 -20.27 70.15 -137.38
CA LEU A 133 -19.30 69.19 -137.91
C LEU A 133 -19.22 69.29 -139.43
N ASP A 134 -20.37 69.35 -140.12
CA ASP A 134 -20.48 69.39 -141.58
C ASP A 134 -19.94 70.70 -142.18
N GLU A 135 -20.15 71.86 -141.52
CA GLU A 135 -19.51 73.13 -141.92
C GLU A 135 -17.99 73.08 -141.76
N ASN A 136 -17.49 72.51 -140.66
CA ASN A 136 -16.04 72.36 -140.46
C ASN A 136 -15.44 71.30 -141.42
N LEU A 137 -16.22 70.29 -141.82
CA LEU A 137 -15.81 69.30 -142.81
C LEU A 137 -15.78 69.90 -144.22
N HIS A 138 -16.76 70.73 -144.60
CA HIS A 138 -16.74 71.52 -145.84
C HIS A 138 -15.58 72.54 -145.85
N ALA A 139 -15.33 73.25 -144.75
CA ALA A 139 -14.21 74.19 -144.66
C ALA A 139 -12.84 73.49 -144.77
N ILE A 140 -12.75 72.23 -144.33
CA ILE A 140 -11.58 71.36 -144.51
C ILE A 140 -11.47 70.86 -145.96
N ASP A 141 -12.58 70.52 -146.62
CA ASP A 141 -12.60 70.06 -148.02
C ASP A 141 -12.27 71.21 -149.00
N ASP A 142 -12.76 72.42 -148.74
CA ASP A 142 -12.36 73.66 -149.44
C ASP A 142 -10.88 73.98 -149.21
N LEU A 143 -10.37 73.81 -147.97
CA LEU A 143 -8.93 73.97 -147.69
C LEU A 143 -8.10 72.92 -148.44
N PHE A 144 -8.59 71.68 -148.57
CA PHE A 144 -7.95 70.65 -149.39
C PHE A 144 -8.04 70.96 -150.90
N GLN A 145 -9.12 71.55 -151.42
CA GLN A 145 -9.17 72.04 -152.81
C GLN A 145 -8.19 73.19 -153.06
N VAL A 146 -8.00 74.09 -152.09
CA VAL A 146 -7.01 75.19 -152.20
C VAL A 146 -5.57 74.66 -152.13
N ILE A 147 -5.31 73.63 -151.33
CA ILE A 147 -3.99 72.97 -151.24
C ILE A 147 -3.71 72.11 -152.49
N ALA A 148 -4.72 71.45 -153.07
CA ALA A 148 -4.59 70.63 -154.28
C ALA A 148 -4.23 71.44 -155.54
N ASN A 149 -4.49 72.75 -155.54
CA ASN A 149 -4.22 73.65 -156.67
C ASN A 149 -2.91 74.46 -156.53
N GLN A 150 -2.05 74.18 -155.53
CA GLN A 150 -0.75 74.85 -155.42
C GLN A 150 0.34 74.19 -156.30
N PRO A 151 1.13 74.95 -157.07
CA PRO A 151 2.18 74.37 -157.92
C PRO A 151 3.37 73.84 -157.11
N GLY A 152 3.51 72.50 -157.01
CA GLY A 152 4.75 71.84 -156.57
C GLY A 152 4.67 70.89 -155.38
N THR A 153 3.48 70.66 -154.79
CA THR A 153 3.32 70.00 -153.48
C THR A 153 2.60 68.65 -153.54
N ASN A 154 3.19 67.62 -154.17
CA ASN A 154 2.59 66.27 -154.23
C ASN A 154 3.49 65.12 -153.70
N ALA A 155 4.55 65.44 -152.93
CA ALA A 155 5.50 64.44 -152.41
C ALA A 155 5.41 64.20 -150.89
N ASN A 156 5.49 65.25 -150.05
CA ASN A 156 5.78 65.07 -148.62
C ASN A 156 4.58 64.60 -147.76
N TYR A 157 3.34 64.98 -148.09
CA TYR A 157 2.16 64.52 -147.32
C TYR A 157 1.87 63.04 -147.56
N MET A 158 2.03 62.55 -148.79
CA MET A 158 1.93 61.12 -149.10
C MET A 158 3.03 60.32 -148.39
N VAL A 159 4.27 60.81 -148.34
CA VAL A 159 5.36 60.16 -147.58
C VAL A 159 5.00 60.03 -146.09
N ASN A 160 4.47 61.07 -145.46
CA ASN A 160 4.08 61.01 -144.04
C ASN A 160 2.87 60.07 -143.80
N ILE A 161 1.86 60.09 -144.66
CA ILE A 161 0.70 59.18 -144.56
C ILE A 161 1.13 57.73 -144.76
N ILE A 162 2.03 57.46 -145.72
CA ILE A 162 2.60 56.14 -145.96
C ILE A 162 3.47 55.70 -144.76
N ALA A 163 4.28 56.59 -144.18
CA ALA A 163 5.09 56.29 -143.01
C ALA A 163 4.24 55.95 -141.78
N THR A 164 3.17 56.70 -141.52
CA THR A 164 2.22 56.41 -140.44
C THR A 164 1.49 55.08 -140.67
N ARG A 165 1.05 54.79 -141.91
CA ARG A 165 0.48 53.48 -142.27
C ARG A 165 1.46 52.35 -142.00
N GLN A 166 2.71 52.46 -142.48
CA GLN A 166 3.75 51.45 -142.23
C GLN A 166 4.03 51.26 -140.73
N GLY A 167 4.17 52.34 -139.96
CA GLY A 167 4.38 52.29 -138.52
C GLY A 167 3.21 51.66 -137.74
N ALA A 168 1.99 51.79 -138.27
CA ALA A 168 0.78 51.15 -137.76
C ALA A 168 0.50 49.76 -138.39
N GLY A 169 1.43 49.14 -139.12
CA GLY A 169 1.24 47.82 -139.72
C GLY A 169 0.15 47.77 -140.80
N LEU A 170 -0.12 48.88 -141.49
CA LEU A 170 -1.09 49.00 -142.58
C LEU A 170 -0.41 49.08 -143.94
N ASN A 171 -1.08 48.52 -144.96
CA ASN A 171 -0.66 48.53 -146.34
C ASN A 171 -0.60 49.98 -146.88
N GLN A 172 0.49 50.28 -147.58
CA GLN A 172 0.84 51.60 -148.08
C GLN A 172 -0.17 52.12 -149.12
N THR A 173 -0.79 51.21 -149.89
CA THR A 173 -1.66 51.55 -151.02
C THR A 173 -3.14 51.62 -150.63
N ASP A 174 -3.66 50.59 -149.94
CA ASP A 174 -5.09 50.46 -149.64
C ASP A 174 -5.43 50.63 -148.15
N GLY A 175 -4.45 50.54 -147.24
CA GLY A 175 -4.68 50.65 -145.79
C GLY A 175 -5.25 49.40 -145.14
N SER A 176 -5.33 48.28 -145.88
CA SER A 176 -5.58 46.96 -145.29
C SER A 176 -4.51 46.63 -144.24
N TYR A 177 -4.87 45.84 -143.23
CA TYR A 177 -3.91 45.42 -142.22
C TYR A 177 -2.90 44.42 -142.80
N ILE A 178 -1.61 44.66 -142.59
CA ILE A 178 -0.55 43.73 -142.93
C ILE A 178 -0.52 42.67 -141.84
N ASN A 179 -0.92 41.44 -142.19
CA ASN A 179 -0.76 40.32 -141.28
C ASN A 179 0.74 40.10 -140.97
N HIS A 180 1.07 39.89 -139.70
CA HIS A 180 2.43 39.64 -139.21
C HIS A 180 2.57 38.17 -138.78
N PRO A 181 2.67 37.20 -139.71
CA PRO A 181 2.51 35.78 -139.42
C PRO A 181 3.61 35.20 -138.51
N THR A 182 4.73 35.90 -138.37
CA THR A 182 5.84 35.53 -137.47
C THR A 182 5.72 36.12 -136.06
N ALA A 183 4.70 36.93 -135.77
CA ALA A 183 4.53 37.54 -134.46
C ALA A 183 3.87 36.58 -133.46
N THR A 184 4.44 36.45 -132.26
CA THR A 184 4.04 35.46 -131.25
C THR A 184 2.57 35.55 -130.85
N TYR A 185 2.03 36.77 -130.72
CA TYR A 185 0.69 37.00 -130.16
C TYR A 185 -0.33 37.58 -131.17
N ILE A 186 0.12 38.18 -132.28
CA ILE A 186 -0.75 38.87 -133.26
C ILE A 186 -0.70 38.25 -134.66
N SER A 187 -0.10 37.06 -134.82
CA SER A 187 0.03 36.37 -136.12
C SER A 187 -1.30 36.00 -136.77
N THR A 188 -2.38 35.88 -136.00
CA THR A 188 -3.74 35.63 -136.50
C THR A 188 -4.57 36.90 -136.68
N ALA A 189 -4.02 38.09 -136.39
CA ALA A 189 -4.74 39.35 -136.54
C ALA A 189 -5.04 39.67 -138.02
N THR A 190 -6.23 40.24 -138.25
CA THR A 190 -6.71 40.71 -139.56
C THR A 190 -7.00 42.22 -139.56
N SER A 191 -6.82 42.89 -138.42
CA SER A 191 -6.97 44.33 -138.22
C SER A 191 -6.14 44.78 -137.01
N LEU A 192 -5.90 46.08 -136.89
CA LEU A 192 -5.22 46.66 -135.71
C LEU A 192 -5.99 46.37 -134.41
N ASN A 193 -7.33 46.49 -134.44
CA ASN A 193 -8.19 46.15 -133.31
C ASN A 193 -8.08 44.65 -132.93
N GLY A 194 -7.97 43.76 -133.93
CA GLY A 194 -7.73 42.34 -133.69
C GLY A 194 -6.37 42.05 -133.08
N ALA A 195 -5.32 42.78 -133.49
CA ALA A 195 -3.98 42.68 -132.89
C ALA A 195 -3.97 43.16 -131.43
N ASP A 196 -4.62 44.30 -131.16
CA ASP A 196 -4.81 44.86 -129.82
C ASP A 196 -5.57 43.90 -128.89
N SER A 197 -6.71 43.37 -129.34
CA SER A 197 -7.51 42.39 -128.60
C SER A 197 -6.76 41.10 -128.25
N LEU A 198 -5.88 40.63 -129.15
CA LEU A 198 -5.04 39.46 -128.91
C LEU A 198 -3.92 39.76 -127.90
N LEU A 199 -3.34 40.96 -127.94
CA LEU A 199 -2.35 41.40 -126.95
C LEU A 199 -2.97 41.61 -125.57
N ASP A 200 -4.17 42.18 -125.48
CA ASP A 200 -4.90 42.32 -124.21
C ASP A 200 -5.30 40.95 -123.62
N THR A 201 -5.73 40.01 -124.47
CA THR A 201 -5.97 38.62 -124.06
C THR A 201 -4.70 37.98 -123.47
N GLN A 202 -3.55 38.19 -124.12
CA GLN A 202 -2.26 37.70 -123.63
C GLN A 202 -1.82 38.40 -122.33
N LEU A 203 -2.02 39.72 -122.21
CA LEU A 203 -1.69 40.49 -121.02
C LEU A 203 -2.56 40.07 -119.82
N THR A 204 -3.86 39.83 -120.06
CA THR A 204 -4.79 39.26 -119.09
C THR A 204 -4.34 37.88 -118.63
N SER A 205 -3.91 37.01 -119.56
CA SER A 205 -3.36 35.69 -119.24
C SER A 205 -2.12 35.78 -118.34
N VAL A 206 -1.14 36.63 -118.70
CA VAL A 206 0.08 36.88 -117.89
C VAL A 206 -0.25 37.44 -116.51
N THR A 207 -1.21 38.36 -116.43
CA THR A 207 -1.67 38.96 -115.16
C THR A 207 -2.27 37.88 -114.24
N ASN A 208 -3.13 37.01 -114.78
CA ASN A 208 -3.73 35.91 -114.03
C ASN A 208 -2.68 34.88 -113.56
N THR A 209 -1.72 34.51 -114.42
CA THR A 209 -0.60 33.63 -114.01
C THR A 209 0.26 34.27 -112.92
N THR A 210 0.53 35.57 -113.01
CA THR A 210 1.31 36.32 -112.01
C THR A 210 0.59 36.36 -110.66
N ALA A 211 -0.73 36.58 -110.65
CA ALA A 211 -1.55 36.56 -109.43
C ALA A 211 -1.56 35.17 -108.76
N LEU A 212 -1.67 34.09 -109.55
CA LEU A 212 -1.60 32.71 -109.04
C LEU A 212 -0.22 32.39 -108.44
N LEU A 213 0.87 32.80 -109.11
CA LEU A 213 2.23 32.65 -108.60
C LEU A 213 2.44 33.43 -107.31
N GLN A 214 1.95 34.68 -107.21
CA GLN A 214 2.04 35.46 -105.98
C GLN A 214 1.27 34.81 -104.82
N SER A 215 0.10 34.23 -105.09
CA SER A 215 -0.67 33.48 -104.08
C SER A 215 0.10 32.24 -103.57
N GLN A 216 0.73 31.50 -104.48
CA GLN A 216 1.58 30.35 -104.13
C GLN A 216 2.82 30.77 -103.35
N VAL A 217 3.47 31.89 -103.71
CA VAL A 217 4.59 32.47 -102.96
C VAL A 217 4.16 32.83 -101.54
N ASN A 218 3.01 33.50 -101.37
CA ASN A 218 2.49 33.86 -100.04
C ASN A 218 2.19 32.61 -99.18
N THR A 219 1.64 31.55 -99.79
CA THR A 219 1.39 30.27 -99.12
C THR A 219 2.70 29.59 -98.71
N ASN A 220 3.68 29.54 -99.61
CA ASN A 220 5.01 28.96 -99.34
C ASN A 220 5.76 29.73 -98.26
N SER A 221 5.71 31.08 -98.26
CA SER A 221 6.29 31.93 -97.22
C SER A 221 5.67 31.64 -95.86
N THR A 222 4.35 31.48 -95.78
CA THR A 222 3.64 31.13 -94.54
C THR A 222 4.05 29.74 -94.04
N ALA A 223 4.15 28.75 -94.94
CA ALA A 223 4.62 27.41 -94.60
C ALA A 223 6.08 27.41 -94.10
N LEU A 224 6.95 28.23 -94.71
CA LEU A 224 8.35 28.37 -94.30
C LEU A 224 8.49 29.00 -92.91
N VAL A 225 7.68 30.01 -92.57
CA VAL A 225 7.64 30.60 -91.22
C VAL A 225 7.23 29.54 -90.19
N ASN A 226 6.17 28.76 -90.47
CA ASN A 226 5.73 27.68 -89.58
C ASN A 226 6.79 26.58 -89.41
N LEU A 227 7.52 26.24 -90.47
CA LEU A 227 8.64 25.30 -90.41
C LEU A 227 9.79 25.86 -89.56
N ASN A 228 10.14 27.13 -89.73
CA ASN A 228 11.18 27.80 -88.95
C ASN A 228 10.85 27.80 -87.44
N THR A 229 9.61 28.13 -87.06
CA THR A 229 9.16 28.06 -85.66
C THR A 229 9.30 26.65 -85.09
N ARG A 230 8.97 25.60 -85.86
CA ARG A 230 9.17 24.20 -85.44
C ARG A 230 10.64 23.84 -85.28
N VAL A 231 11.51 24.32 -86.17
CA VAL A 231 12.96 24.10 -86.07
C VAL A 231 13.52 24.77 -84.81
N VAL A 232 13.17 26.03 -84.54
CA VAL A 232 13.59 26.75 -83.33
C VAL A 232 13.15 26.02 -82.06
N ASN A 233 11.89 25.58 -81.99
CA ASN A 233 11.38 24.82 -80.84
C ASN A 233 12.13 23.49 -80.65
N ASN A 234 12.38 22.76 -81.74
CA ASN A 234 13.15 21.52 -81.69
C ASN A 234 14.61 21.76 -81.25
N THR A 235 15.25 22.83 -81.71
CA THR A 235 16.60 23.22 -81.26
C THR A 235 16.63 23.51 -79.76
N SER A 236 15.63 24.22 -79.23
CA SER A 236 15.49 24.45 -77.78
C SER A 236 15.36 23.13 -77.01
N ASN A 237 14.45 22.24 -77.44
CA ASN A 237 14.25 20.93 -76.81
C ASN A 237 15.52 20.06 -76.84
N ILE A 238 16.29 20.09 -77.93
CA ILE A 238 17.57 19.37 -78.02
C ILE A 238 18.58 19.93 -77.01
N SER A 239 18.62 21.25 -76.79
CA SER A 239 19.48 21.86 -75.77
C SER A 239 19.11 21.44 -74.35
N THR A 240 17.81 21.37 -74.03
CA THR A 240 17.32 20.86 -72.75
C THR A 240 17.70 19.39 -72.57
N ASN A 241 17.35 18.52 -73.53
CA ASN A 241 17.67 17.10 -73.46
C ASN A 241 19.19 16.83 -73.33
N THR A 242 20.03 17.68 -73.94
CA THR A 242 21.50 17.58 -73.80
C THR A 242 21.96 17.88 -72.37
N THR A 243 21.31 18.82 -71.71
CA THR A 243 21.56 19.16 -70.29
C THR A 243 21.10 18.03 -69.38
N ASP A 244 19.87 17.53 -69.57
CA ASP A 244 19.31 16.42 -68.80
C ASP A 244 20.17 15.16 -68.89
N ILE A 245 20.69 14.85 -70.08
CA ILE A 245 21.61 13.71 -70.30
C ILE A 245 22.93 13.90 -69.53
N SER A 246 23.49 15.12 -69.50
CA SER A 246 24.71 15.43 -68.75
C SER A 246 24.51 15.29 -67.23
N ASP A 247 23.36 15.73 -66.73
CA ASP A 247 23.00 15.60 -65.32
C ASP A 247 22.77 14.14 -64.91
N LEU A 248 22.07 13.36 -65.76
CA LEU A 248 21.89 11.92 -65.57
C LEU A 248 23.23 11.17 -65.60
N GLN A 249 24.13 11.50 -66.51
CA GLN A 249 25.49 10.94 -66.56
C GLN A 249 26.27 11.24 -65.27
N THR A 250 26.15 12.46 -64.74
CA THR A 250 26.78 12.86 -63.48
C THR A 250 26.22 12.05 -62.30
N GLN A 251 24.90 11.87 -62.22
CA GLN A 251 24.26 11.03 -61.21
C GLN A 251 24.73 9.56 -61.30
N VAL A 252 24.74 8.98 -62.50
CA VAL A 252 25.21 7.59 -62.73
C VAL A 252 26.67 7.42 -62.30
N ASN A 253 27.55 8.37 -62.65
CA ASN A 253 28.96 8.32 -62.26
C ASN A 253 29.14 8.41 -60.73
N ASN A 254 28.35 9.24 -60.05
CA ASN A 254 28.37 9.35 -58.58
C ASN A 254 27.90 8.05 -57.91
N LEU A 255 26.86 7.39 -58.44
CA LEU A 255 26.39 6.10 -57.95
C LEU A 255 27.45 5.00 -58.16
N ALA A 256 28.02 4.92 -59.37
CA ALA A 256 29.06 3.94 -59.70
C ALA A 256 30.36 4.15 -58.91
N SER A 257 30.63 5.38 -58.45
CA SER A 257 31.81 5.75 -57.68
C SER A 257 31.57 5.76 -56.16
N ASN A 258 30.46 5.21 -55.65
CA ASN A 258 30.17 5.15 -54.22
C ASN A 258 30.99 4.06 -53.49
N THR A 259 32.31 4.16 -53.60
CA THR A 259 33.28 3.29 -52.96
C THR A 259 33.25 3.36 -51.41
N PRO A 260 32.86 4.46 -50.72
CA PRO A 260 32.76 4.45 -49.26
C PRO A 260 31.69 3.47 -48.77
N THR A 261 30.48 3.49 -49.35
CA THR A 261 29.41 2.55 -48.96
C THR A 261 29.77 1.12 -49.32
N GLN A 262 30.41 0.87 -50.48
CA GLN A 262 30.85 -0.49 -50.81
C GLN A 262 31.92 -0.99 -49.82
N THR A 263 32.90 -0.15 -49.46
CA THR A 263 33.92 -0.50 -48.46
C THR A 263 33.31 -0.78 -47.09
N GLU A 264 32.25 -0.05 -46.71
CA GLU A 264 31.51 -0.27 -45.46
C GLU A 264 30.75 -1.61 -45.50
N ILE A 265 30.07 -1.93 -46.61
CA ILE A 265 29.39 -3.22 -46.81
C ILE A 265 30.39 -4.37 -46.75
N ASP A 266 31.48 -4.30 -47.51
CA ASP A 266 32.54 -5.32 -47.54
C ASP A 266 33.13 -5.58 -46.13
N ALA A 267 33.30 -4.51 -45.34
CA ALA A 267 33.77 -4.59 -43.96
C ALA A 267 32.74 -5.21 -42.99
N VAL A 268 31.44 -4.93 -43.19
CA VAL A 268 30.34 -5.55 -42.42
C VAL A 268 30.20 -7.03 -42.77
N GLU A 269 30.27 -7.40 -44.06
CA GLU A 269 30.22 -8.79 -44.52
C GLU A 269 31.40 -9.58 -43.95
N ALA A 270 32.63 -9.09 -44.12
CA ALA A 270 33.83 -9.74 -43.58
C ALA A 270 33.80 -9.82 -42.04
N GLY A 271 33.33 -8.76 -41.35
CA GLY A 271 33.16 -8.73 -39.90
C GLY A 271 32.10 -9.72 -39.38
N ALA A 272 31.06 -9.97 -40.18
CA ALA A 272 30.05 -10.99 -39.93
C ALA A 272 30.47 -12.40 -40.39
N GLY A 273 31.69 -12.58 -40.92
CA GLY A 273 32.16 -13.87 -41.43
C GLY A 273 31.44 -14.32 -42.72
N LEU A 274 30.93 -13.38 -43.50
CA LEU A 274 30.40 -13.62 -44.84
C LEU A 274 31.47 -13.37 -45.90
N ASN A 275 31.40 -14.14 -46.99
CA ASN A 275 32.14 -13.90 -48.22
C ASN A 275 31.41 -12.84 -49.06
N THR A 276 32.09 -12.28 -50.07
CA THR A 276 31.54 -11.26 -50.99
C THR A 276 30.39 -11.73 -51.89
N ASP A 277 30.00 -13.01 -51.80
CA ASP A 277 28.81 -13.58 -52.44
C ASP A 277 27.65 -13.82 -51.44
N GLY A 278 27.81 -13.34 -50.21
CA GLY A 278 26.86 -13.52 -49.10
C GLY A 278 26.90 -14.89 -48.43
N THR A 279 27.76 -15.83 -48.86
CA THR A 279 27.89 -17.14 -48.21
C THR A 279 28.67 -17.06 -46.91
N TYR A 280 28.33 -17.91 -45.93
CA TYR A 280 29.03 -17.93 -44.65
C TYR A 280 30.37 -18.67 -44.75
N SER A 281 31.44 -18.01 -44.28
CA SER A 281 32.77 -18.59 -44.16
C SER A 281 32.91 -19.34 -42.84
N THR A 282 33.14 -20.65 -42.91
CA THR A 282 33.11 -21.52 -41.73
C THR A 282 34.32 -21.27 -40.81
N ASN A 283 34.07 -20.91 -39.55
CA ASN A 283 35.13 -20.65 -38.58
C ASN A 283 35.64 -21.96 -37.93
N SER A 284 36.21 -22.83 -38.77
CA SER A 284 36.61 -24.21 -38.47
C SER A 284 37.61 -24.41 -37.33
N GLY A 285 38.23 -23.33 -36.83
CA GLY A 285 39.12 -23.35 -35.66
C GLY A 285 38.42 -23.17 -34.31
N THR A 286 37.10 -23.02 -34.27
CA THR A 286 36.34 -22.72 -33.04
C THR A 286 35.68 -23.94 -32.40
N THR A 287 35.62 -23.95 -31.07
CA THR A 287 35.08 -25.06 -30.27
C THR A 287 33.59 -25.36 -30.51
N TYR A 288 32.77 -24.32 -30.69
CA TYR A 288 31.31 -24.46 -30.73
C TYR A 288 30.69 -24.20 -32.10
N ILE A 289 31.27 -23.31 -32.91
CA ILE A 289 30.71 -22.91 -34.22
C ILE A 289 31.53 -23.43 -35.41
N GLY A 290 32.51 -24.31 -35.18
CA GLY A 290 33.40 -24.83 -36.23
C GLY A 290 32.71 -25.63 -37.34
N THR A 291 31.49 -26.10 -37.10
CA THR A 291 30.62 -26.78 -38.08
C THR A 291 29.46 -25.92 -38.57
N ALA A 292 29.41 -24.63 -38.20
CA ALA A 292 28.33 -23.73 -38.61
C ALA A 292 28.34 -23.51 -40.13
N THR A 293 27.15 -23.56 -40.73
CA THR A 293 26.92 -23.37 -42.18
C THR A 293 26.28 -22.01 -42.51
N SER A 294 25.89 -21.26 -41.48
CA SER A 294 25.34 -19.91 -41.56
C SER A 294 25.49 -19.22 -40.20
N LEU A 295 25.30 -17.90 -40.15
CA LEU A 295 25.27 -17.14 -38.90
C LEU A 295 24.19 -17.67 -37.94
N ASN A 296 22.97 -17.91 -38.42
CA ASN A 296 21.90 -18.48 -37.62
C ASN A 296 22.27 -19.88 -37.07
N ASN A 297 22.99 -20.69 -37.85
CA ASN A 297 23.47 -21.99 -37.38
C ASN A 297 24.60 -21.84 -36.34
N ALA A 298 25.47 -20.83 -36.45
CA ALA A 298 26.47 -20.50 -35.44
C ALA A 298 25.81 -20.09 -34.11
N ASP A 299 24.80 -19.21 -34.16
CA ASP A 299 24.01 -18.80 -32.99
C ASP A 299 23.34 -20.01 -32.32
N TYR A 300 22.71 -20.88 -33.11
CA TYR A 300 22.05 -22.10 -32.62
C TYR A 300 23.01 -23.13 -32.00
N LEU A 301 24.24 -23.23 -32.51
CA LEU A 301 25.27 -24.09 -31.92
C LEU A 301 25.81 -23.50 -30.61
N LEU A 302 25.96 -22.17 -30.55
CA LEU A 302 26.38 -21.48 -29.33
C LEU A 302 25.31 -21.55 -28.22
N ASP A 303 24.04 -21.39 -28.56
CA ASP A 303 22.91 -21.54 -27.62
C ASP A 303 22.83 -22.95 -27.02
N GLN A 304 23.01 -23.99 -27.84
CA GLN A 304 23.12 -25.38 -27.35
C GLN A 304 24.31 -25.58 -26.43
N ALA A 305 25.48 -25.03 -26.77
CA ALA A 305 26.68 -25.11 -25.94
C ALA A 305 26.47 -24.44 -24.57
N ILE A 306 25.89 -23.23 -24.56
CA ILE A 306 25.55 -22.50 -23.33
C ILE A 306 24.51 -23.28 -22.52
N SER A 307 23.47 -23.84 -23.15
CA SER A 307 22.47 -24.68 -22.50
C SER A 307 23.07 -25.91 -21.81
N SER A 308 24.04 -26.58 -22.45
CA SER A 308 24.76 -27.70 -21.83
C SER A 308 25.60 -27.26 -20.62
N VAL A 309 26.28 -26.12 -20.70
CA VAL A 309 27.05 -25.56 -19.57
C VAL A 309 26.14 -25.17 -18.42
N MET A 310 24.98 -24.56 -18.70
CA MET A 310 23.98 -24.19 -17.67
C MET A 310 23.44 -25.42 -16.94
N ALA A 311 23.17 -26.52 -17.64
CA ALA A 311 22.76 -27.78 -17.01
C ALA A 311 23.82 -28.31 -16.03
N ASN A 312 25.11 -28.30 -16.42
CA ASN A 312 26.21 -28.71 -15.54
C ASN A 312 26.32 -27.79 -14.31
N VAL A 313 26.18 -26.48 -14.48
CA VAL A 313 26.18 -25.51 -13.36
C VAL A 313 24.99 -25.76 -12.42
N GLN A 314 23.82 -26.10 -12.95
CA GLN A 314 22.65 -26.42 -12.14
C GLN A 314 22.88 -27.67 -11.28
N THR A 315 23.45 -28.74 -11.85
CA THR A 315 23.85 -29.96 -11.12
C THR A 315 24.87 -29.63 -10.02
N ASN A 316 25.96 -28.93 -10.36
CA ASN A 316 26.99 -28.54 -9.38
C ASN A 316 26.40 -27.71 -8.22
N ASN A 317 25.41 -26.85 -8.49
CA ASN A 317 24.73 -26.08 -7.44
C ASN A 317 23.86 -26.96 -6.53
N GLN A 318 23.26 -28.05 -7.04
CA GLN A 318 22.58 -29.04 -6.19
C GLN A 318 23.60 -29.79 -5.32
N ASP A 319 24.72 -30.25 -5.90
CA ASP A 319 25.76 -30.97 -5.17
C ASP A 319 26.37 -30.11 -4.05
N VAL A 320 26.63 -28.82 -4.31
CA VAL A 320 27.10 -27.86 -3.29
C VAL A 320 26.05 -27.64 -2.19
N SER A 321 24.76 -27.59 -2.54
CA SER A 321 23.69 -27.48 -1.55
C SER A 321 23.59 -28.73 -0.66
N GLN A 322 23.74 -29.92 -1.24
CA GLN A 322 23.75 -31.18 -0.49
C GLN A 322 24.97 -31.26 0.43
N LEU A 323 26.17 -30.96 -0.09
CA LEU A 323 27.40 -30.94 0.70
C LEU A 323 27.33 -29.93 1.87
N SER A 324 26.66 -28.79 1.67
CA SER A 324 26.44 -27.80 2.73
C SER A 324 25.54 -28.35 3.85
N GLN A 325 24.50 -29.11 3.49
CA GLN A 325 23.63 -29.79 4.45
C GLN A 325 24.37 -30.93 5.18
N ASP A 326 25.18 -31.70 4.46
CA ASP A 326 25.98 -32.79 5.04
C ASP A 326 27.00 -32.27 6.05
N VAL A 327 27.68 -31.14 5.74
CA VAL A 327 28.58 -30.45 6.68
C VAL A 327 27.83 -29.98 7.93
N ALA A 328 26.64 -29.38 7.78
CA ALA A 328 25.84 -28.95 8.92
C ALA A 328 25.40 -30.14 9.80
N ASN A 329 25.03 -31.27 9.19
CA ASN A 329 24.67 -32.50 9.89
C ASN A 329 25.86 -33.05 10.69
N VAL A 330 27.05 -33.11 10.09
CA VAL A 330 28.29 -33.55 10.74
C VAL A 330 28.68 -32.62 11.90
N GLN A 331 28.53 -31.31 11.74
CA GLN A 331 28.79 -30.33 12.81
C GLN A 331 27.83 -30.51 14.00
N GLN A 332 26.54 -30.74 13.73
CA GLN A 332 25.57 -31.02 14.79
C GLN A 332 25.88 -32.36 15.49
N GLN A 333 26.25 -33.40 14.73
CA GLN A 333 26.62 -34.69 15.30
C GLN A 333 27.89 -34.59 16.18
N ALA A 334 28.90 -33.84 15.74
CA ALA A 334 30.10 -33.57 16.54
C ALA A 334 29.76 -32.81 17.85
N THR A 335 28.85 -31.84 17.78
CA THR A 335 28.37 -31.11 18.97
C THR A 335 27.62 -32.03 19.94
N ASN A 336 26.78 -32.92 19.44
CA ASN A 336 26.06 -33.91 20.26
C ASN A 336 27.02 -34.90 20.93
N ILE A 337 27.99 -35.44 20.17
CA ILE A 337 29.01 -36.36 20.68
C ILE A 337 29.88 -35.67 21.75
N GLN A 338 30.24 -34.40 21.56
CA GLN A 338 30.97 -33.63 22.57
C GLN A 338 30.15 -33.49 23.86
N ALA A 339 28.86 -33.18 23.76
CA ALA A 339 27.99 -33.08 24.94
C ALA A 339 27.81 -34.43 25.66
N GLU A 340 27.72 -35.55 24.94
CA GLU A 340 27.70 -36.90 25.54
C GLU A 340 29.04 -37.24 26.23
N LEU A 341 30.16 -36.88 25.60
CA LEU A 341 31.49 -37.04 26.17
C LEU A 341 31.66 -36.21 27.45
N ASP A 342 31.33 -34.93 27.43
CA ASP A 342 31.42 -34.01 28.57
C ASP A 342 30.58 -34.52 29.75
N ASN A 343 29.34 -34.98 29.50
CA ASN A 343 28.48 -35.56 30.53
C ASN A 343 29.06 -36.85 31.13
N THR A 344 29.64 -37.72 30.29
CA THR A 344 30.24 -38.99 30.73
C THR A 344 31.52 -38.74 31.54
N GLN A 345 32.37 -37.81 31.10
CA GLN A 345 33.57 -37.39 31.81
C GLN A 345 33.21 -36.78 33.17
N ALA A 346 32.30 -35.80 33.21
CA ALA A 346 31.88 -35.15 34.45
C ALA A 346 31.25 -36.15 35.45
N GLY A 347 30.39 -37.06 34.97
CA GLY A 347 29.79 -38.12 35.79
C GLY A 347 30.81 -39.10 36.36
N ALA A 348 31.93 -39.32 35.67
CA ALA A 348 33.05 -40.14 36.11
C ALA A 348 34.10 -39.37 36.93
N GLY A 349 33.88 -38.09 37.23
CA GLY A 349 34.84 -37.24 37.95
C GLY A 349 36.08 -36.87 37.12
N ILE A 350 36.00 -36.96 35.79
CA ILE A 350 37.07 -36.60 34.85
C ILE A 350 36.80 -35.17 34.33
N GLY A 351 37.83 -34.31 34.40
CA GLY A 351 37.81 -32.96 33.85
C GLY A 351 37.93 -32.94 32.32
N THR A 352 37.68 -31.78 31.71
CA THR A 352 37.75 -31.59 30.25
C THR A 352 39.17 -31.71 29.67
N ASP A 353 40.21 -31.73 30.51
CA ASP A 353 41.59 -32.02 30.17
C ASP A 353 41.96 -33.52 30.32
N GLY A 354 41.00 -34.36 30.73
CA GLY A 354 41.20 -35.78 31.01
C GLY A 354 41.75 -36.10 32.41
N SER A 355 41.93 -35.11 33.29
CA SER A 355 42.38 -35.33 34.67
C SER A 355 41.26 -35.87 35.56
N TYR A 356 41.55 -36.85 36.41
CA TYR A 356 40.58 -37.33 37.41
C TYR A 356 40.62 -36.45 38.67
N THR A 357 39.45 -36.12 39.21
CA THR A 357 39.25 -35.39 40.45
C THR A 357 38.49 -36.25 41.45
N ALA A 358 39.16 -36.70 42.50
CA ALA A 358 38.54 -37.44 43.60
C ALA A 358 37.43 -36.64 44.29
N ASN A 359 36.33 -37.31 44.63
CA ASN A 359 35.23 -36.67 45.36
C ASN A 359 35.61 -36.44 46.83
N ALA A 360 35.92 -35.19 47.16
CA ALA A 360 36.31 -34.74 48.50
C ALA A 360 35.25 -34.94 49.61
N GLY A 361 34.00 -35.26 49.25
CA GLY A 361 32.94 -35.63 50.19
C GLY A 361 32.93 -37.11 50.57
N THR A 362 33.82 -37.94 50.01
CA THR A 362 33.92 -39.38 50.30
C THR A 362 34.97 -39.68 51.36
N ASN A 363 34.86 -40.84 52.02
CA ASN A 363 35.81 -41.31 53.03
C ASN A 363 36.83 -42.34 52.49
N VAL A 364 36.47 -43.11 51.45
CA VAL A 364 37.32 -44.18 50.89
C VAL A 364 38.15 -43.68 49.70
N ILE A 365 37.54 -43.00 48.73
CA ILE A 365 38.18 -42.64 47.45
C ILE A 365 38.74 -41.20 47.42
N ILE A 366 38.79 -40.51 48.56
CA ILE A 366 39.27 -39.10 48.64
C ILE A 366 40.72 -38.91 48.18
N ASN A 367 41.53 -39.96 48.27
CA ASN A 367 42.94 -39.96 47.82
C ASN A 367 43.13 -40.68 46.46
N ALA A 368 42.04 -41.00 45.74
CA ALA A 368 42.13 -41.70 44.47
C ALA A 368 42.78 -40.81 43.40
N THR A 369 43.80 -41.33 42.70
CA THR A 369 44.50 -40.60 41.62
C THR A 369 43.83 -40.72 40.25
N ASP A 370 43.01 -41.77 40.08
CA ASP A 370 42.28 -42.13 38.87
C ASP A 370 41.14 -43.10 39.22
N LEU A 371 40.26 -43.39 38.28
CA LEU A 371 39.12 -44.30 38.48
C LEU A 371 39.53 -45.71 38.90
N ASN A 372 40.58 -46.27 38.29
CA ASN A 372 41.07 -47.60 38.65
C ASN A 372 41.62 -47.60 40.09
N ASN A 373 42.27 -46.53 40.52
CA ASN A 373 42.69 -46.37 41.91
C ASN A 373 41.50 -46.17 42.87
N ALA A 374 40.43 -45.50 42.45
CA ALA A 374 39.19 -45.41 43.21
C ALA A 374 38.52 -46.78 43.41
N ASP A 375 38.43 -47.60 42.35
CA ASP A 375 37.90 -48.96 42.41
C ASP A 375 38.74 -49.86 43.33
N VAL A 376 40.06 -49.80 43.24
CA VAL A 376 40.99 -50.54 44.12
C VAL A 376 40.85 -50.13 45.60
N LEU A 377 40.70 -48.84 45.89
CA LEU A 377 40.46 -48.36 47.26
C LEU A 377 39.10 -48.83 47.81
N LEU A 378 38.08 -48.88 46.96
CA LEU A 378 36.76 -49.38 47.35
C LEU A 378 36.76 -50.89 47.62
N ASP A 379 37.42 -51.69 46.79
CA ASP A 379 37.55 -53.14 46.97
C ASP A 379 38.32 -53.49 48.26
N GLN A 380 39.39 -52.75 48.57
CA GLN A 380 40.11 -52.90 49.83
C GLN A 380 39.22 -52.58 51.04
N ALA A 381 38.45 -51.48 51.01
CA ALA A 381 37.55 -51.13 52.10
C ALA A 381 36.44 -52.18 52.33
N VAL A 382 35.92 -52.79 51.25
CA VAL A 382 34.96 -53.90 51.33
C VAL A 382 35.63 -55.17 51.90
N THR A 383 36.87 -55.44 51.54
CA THR A 383 37.67 -56.56 52.05
C THR A 383 37.93 -56.42 53.56
N ASP A 384 38.24 -55.21 54.04
CA ASP A 384 38.46 -54.92 55.46
C ASP A 384 37.18 -55.09 56.30
N VAL A 385 36.04 -54.61 55.79
CA VAL A 385 34.71 -54.83 56.40
C VAL A 385 34.36 -56.31 56.45
N THR A 386 34.62 -57.04 55.36
CA THR A 386 34.37 -58.50 55.28
C THR A 386 35.22 -59.26 56.30
N THR A 387 36.50 -58.92 56.42
CA THR A 387 37.42 -59.52 57.40
C THR A 387 36.95 -59.25 58.84
N THR A 388 36.54 -58.01 59.12
CA THR A 388 35.99 -57.62 60.44
C THR A 388 34.72 -58.41 60.78
N ALA A 389 33.81 -58.59 59.81
CA ALA A 389 32.59 -59.38 60.01
C ALA A 389 32.90 -60.86 60.30
N GLN A 390 33.89 -61.45 59.63
CA GLN A 390 34.35 -62.82 59.89
C GLN A 390 34.98 -62.96 61.29
N THR A 391 35.72 -61.96 61.76
CA THR A 391 36.25 -61.91 63.14
C THR A 391 35.10 -61.87 64.15
N ASN A 392 34.15 -60.94 64.00
CA ASN A 392 32.99 -60.82 64.88
C ASN A 392 32.15 -62.11 64.92
N GLN A 393 31.95 -62.77 63.77
CA GLN A 393 31.27 -64.05 63.69
C GLN A 393 31.99 -65.16 64.47
N SER A 394 33.34 -65.16 64.44
CA SER A 394 34.16 -66.09 65.21
C SER A 394 34.06 -65.84 66.71
N ASP A 395 34.06 -64.57 67.13
CA ASP A 395 33.89 -64.18 68.54
C ASP A 395 32.49 -64.52 69.09
N ILE A 396 31.44 -64.34 68.29
CA ILE A 396 30.07 -64.77 68.62
C ILE A 396 30.03 -66.29 68.83
N SER A 397 30.63 -67.08 67.93
CA SER A 397 30.72 -68.54 68.11
C SER A 397 31.54 -68.94 69.34
N ASN A 398 32.59 -68.20 69.70
CA ASN A 398 33.34 -68.43 70.94
C ASN A 398 32.52 -68.09 72.20
N LEU A 399 31.69 -67.04 72.16
CA LEU A 399 30.78 -66.69 73.25
C LEU A 399 29.68 -67.73 73.44
N ASP A 400 29.08 -68.22 72.35
CA ASP A 400 28.05 -69.27 72.39
C ASP A 400 28.58 -70.55 73.06
N ASN A 401 29.77 -71.03 72.66
CA ASN A 401 30.44 -72.16 73.30
C ASN A 401 30.69 -71.94 74.81
N ARG A 402 31.01 -70.71 75.24
CA ARG A 402 31.20 -70.37 76.67
C ARG A 402 29.88 -70.37 77.44
N VAL A 403 28.78 -69.91 76.84
CA VAL A 403 27.44 -69.96 77.44
C VAL A 403 27.01 -71.42 77.62
N GLN A 404 27.10 -72.24 76.56
CA GLN A 404 26.80 -73.68 76.65
C GLN A 404 27.66 -74.40 77.70
N THR A 405 28.92 -74.00 77.90
CA THR A 405 29.78 -74.58 78.95
C THR A 405 29.30 -74.22 80.36
N LEU A 406 28.79 -73.00 80.57
CA LEU A 406 28.22 -72.59 81.86
C LEU A 406 26.88 -73.28 82.15
N GLU A 407 26.03 -73.45 81.12
CA GLU A 407 24.74 -74.14 81.24
C GLU A 407 24.89 -75.64 81.52
N ASN A 408 25.93 -76.28 80.96
CA ASN A 408 26.20 -77.71 81.17
C ASN A 408 26.92 -78.04 82.50
N ASN A 409 27.37 -77.04 83.26
CA ASN A 409 28.11 -77.23 84.51
C ASN A 409 27.18 -77.64 85.66
N THR A 410 26.73 -78.90 85.60
CA THR A 410 25.77 -79.50 86.54
C THR A 410 26.40 -79.68 87.92
N VAL A 411 26.07 -78.78 88.87
CA VAL A 411 26.43 -78.96 90.29
C VAL A 411 25.82 -80.27 90.79
N SER A 412 26.66 -81.29 90.95
CA SER A 412 26.24 -82.62 91.34
C SER A 412 26.23 -82.76 92.86
N LYS A 413 25.26 -83.54 93.36
CA LYS A 413 25.04 -83.75 94.81
C LYS A 413 26.24 -84.39 95.53
N SER A 414 27.24 -84.87 94.79
CA SER A 414 28.52 -85.41 95.25
C SER A 414 29.44 -84.37 95.90
N ASP A 415 29.31 -83.09 95.54
CA ASP A 415 30.33 -82.10 95.82
C ASP A 415 30.23 -81.51 97.24
N PHE A 416 29.21 -81.93 97.99
CA PHE A 416 29.04 -81.66 99.42
C PHE A 416 29.31 -82.93 100.24
N GLY A 417 30.58 -83.13 100.59
CA GLY A 417 31.03 -84.18 101.50
C GLY A 417 30.41 -84.08 102.91
N ALA A 418 30.35 -85.21 103.61
CA ALA A 418 29.61 -85.33 104.87
C ALA A 418 30.20 -84.50 106.03
N ALA A 419 29.36 -83.66 106.63
CA ALA A 419 29.43 -83.13 108.00
C ALA A 419 30.80 -82.61 108.50
N GLY A 420 31.12 -81.34 108.16
CA GLY A 420 32.19 -80.57 108.80
C GLY A 420 31.82 -79.09 108.94
N THR A 421 31.67 -78.62 110.19
CA THR A 421 31.20 -77.27 110.56
C THR A 421 32.29 -76.20 110.44
N VAL A 422 32.00 -75.02 109.85
CA VAL A 422 32.70 -73.74 110.14
C VAL A 422 31.69 -72.57 110.08
N GLU A 423 31.96 -71.53 110.87
CA GLU A 423 31.08 -70.40 111.18
C GLU A 423 30.81 -69.38 110.05
N ALA A 424 29.80 -68.54 110.30
CA ALA A 424 29.38 -67.46 109.43
C ALA A 424 30.35 -66.26 109.45
N ASN A 425 30.79 -65.83 108.27
CA ASN A 425 30.65 -64.42 107.90
C ASN A 425 30.51 -64.24 106.38
N LYS A 426 29.70 -63.24 105.98
CA LYS A 426 29.42 -62.80 104.59
C LYS A 426 28.46 -63.65 103.72
N ALA A 427 27.16 -63.42 103.97
CA ALA A 427 26.02 -63.55 103.03
C ALA A 427 25.72 -64.96 102.46
N ILE A 428 25.10 -65.88 103.20
CA ILE A 428 23.65 -65.93 103.51
C ILE A 428 22.75 -65.91 102.26
N VAL A 429 22.52 -67.12 101.73
CA VAL A 429 21.20 -67.53 101.23
C VAL A 429 20.66 -68.53 102.24
N ALA A 430 19.64 -68.15 103.02
CA ALA A 430 19.02 -69.03 104.01
C ALA A 430 17.76 -69.67 103.43
N GLY A 431 17.86 -70.94 103.04
CA GLY A 431 16.72 -71.75 102.60
C GLY A 431 16.15 -72.61 103.72
N SER A 432 15.34 -72.02 104.61
CA SER A 432 14.28 -72.74 105.36
C SER A 432 13.50 -71.79 106.26
N ASP A 433 12.22 -71.55 105.99
CA ASP A 433 11.23 -71.77 107.05
C ASP A 433 9.81 -71.98 106.52
N LYS A 434 9.10 -72.93 107.13
CA LYS A 434 7.63 -72.97 107.13
C LYS A 434 7.19 -72.58 108.53
N SER A 435 6.40 -71.51 108.62
CA SER A 435 5.67 -71.05 109.81
C SER A 435 6.41 -70.10 110.79
N VAL A 436 6.59 -68.85 110.37
CA VAL A 436 6.26 -67.70 111.25
C VAL A 436 5.38 -66.68 110.48
N SER A 437 4.41 -66.15 111.22
CA SER A 437 3.38 -65.16 110.86
C SER A 437 3.77 -64.05 109.87
N GLY A 438 2.80 -63.62 109.07
CA GLY A 438 2.99 -62.61 108.04
C GLY A 438 3.37 -61.22 108.57
N PHE A 439 4.29 -60.58 107.85
CA PHE A 439 4.48 -59.14 107.78
C PHE A 439 4.68 -58.74 106.32
N ASN A 440 4.30 -57.50 105.99
CA ASN A 440 4.36 -56.97 104.63
C ASN A 440 5.79 -57.00 104.06
N LYS A 441 5.92 -57.07 102.72
CA LYS A 441 7.16 -56.60 102.08
C LYS A 441 7.27 -55.10 102.36
N ILE A 442 8.30 -54.67 103.09
CA ILE A 442 8.73 -53.28 103.09
C ILE A 442 10.01 -53.23 102.27
N SER A 443 10.03 -52.47 101.16
CA SER A 443 11.26 -52.25 100.40
C SER A 443 12.22 -51.35 101.19
N THR A 444 13.49 -51.36 100.82
CA THR A 444 14.57 -50.53 101.41
C THR A 444 14.29 -49.02 101.40
N ASP A 445 13.27 -48.59 100.66
CA ASP A 445 12.94 -47.20 100.37
C ASP A 445 11.66 -46.76 101.10
N GLY A 446 11.14 -47.61 102.02
CA GLY A 446 9.98 -47.32 102.86
C GLY A 446 8.62 -47.75 102.28
N LYS A 447 8.58 -48.41 101.11
CA LYS A 447 7.33 -48.78 100.42
C LYS A 447 6.77 -50.12 100.89
N VAL A 448 5.45 -50.21 101.09
CA VAL A 448 4.73 -51.41 101.53
C VAL A 448 4.13 -52.14 100.32
N THR A 449 4.46 -53.42 100.10
CA THR A 449 3.80 -54.22 99.04
C THR A 449 3.16 -55.50 99.55
N VAL A 450 2.01 -55.84 98.95
CA VAL A 450 1.23 -57.04 99.25
C VAL A 450 0.90 -57.77 97.95
N GLY A 451 1.28 -59.04 97.84
CA GLY A 451 1.00 -59.91 96.69
C GLY A 451 1.88 -59.70 95.43
N ALA A 452 2.51 -58.53 95.27
CA ALA A 452 3.34 -58.22 94.09
C ALA A 452 4.60 -59.10 93.94
N THR A 453 4.84 -59.58 92.72
CA THR A 453 6.02 -60.39 92.32
C THR A 453 7.08 -59.62 91.54
N THR A 454 6.84 -58.35 91.17
CA THR A 454 7.84 -57.40 90.66
C THR A 454 7.80 -56.08 91.44
N GLN A 455 8.71 -55.16 91.11
CA GLN A 455 9.03 -53.96 91.89
C GLN A 455 7.84 -52.97 91.95
N PRO A 456 7.52 -52.38 93.11
CA PRO A 456 6.40 -51.45 93.23
C PRO A 456 6.62 -50.17 92.42
N GLU A 457 5.51 -49.64 91.91
CA GLU A 457 5.48 -48.42 91.12
C GLU A 457 6.24 -47.26 91.78
N ALA A 458 7.00 -46.51 90.98
CA ALA A 458 7.95 -45.51 91.47
C ALA A 458 7.26 -44.43 92.33
N SER A 459 6.01 -44.08 91.99
CA SER A 459 5.16 -43.09 92.66
C SER A 459 4.36 -43.63 93.87
N ALA A 460 4.26 -44.94 94.07
CA ALA A 460 3.43 -45.53 95.12
C ALA A 460 4.23 -45.84 96.40
N ILE A 461 3.73 -45.39 97.56
CA ILE A 461 4.25 -45.78 98.88
C ILE A 461 3.62 -47.10 99.38
N MET A 462 2.47 -47.49 98.83
CA MET A 462 1.84 -48.78 99.08
C MET A 462 1.25 -49.36 97.78
N GLU A 463 1.50 -50.65 97.51
CA GLU A 463 0.94 -51.38 96.36
C GLU A 463 0.34 -52.73 96.78
N VAL A 464 -0.85 -53.05 96.27
CA VAL A 464 -1.48 -54.36 96.44
C VAL A 464 -1.73 -54.95 95.05
N ASN A 465 -1.03 -56.03 94.72
CA ASN A 465 -1.12 -56.70 93.41
C ASN A 465 -1.58 -58.14 93.62
N SER A 466 -2.73 -58.50 93.05
CA SER A 466 -3.27 -59.86 93.09
C SER A 466 -4.23 -60.08 91.93
N THR A 467 -4.13 -61.26 91.30
CA THR A 467 -5.03 -61.70 90.23
C THR A 467 -6.24 -62.51 90.74
N THR A 468 -6.33 -62.75 92.05
CA THR A 468 -7.35 -63.64 92.66
C THR A 468 -8.01 -63.06 93.91
N GLN A 469 -7.58 -61.89 94.39
CA GLN A 469 -8.10 -61.21 95.59
C GLN A 469 -8.15 -59.71 95.33
N GLY A 470 -9.21 -59.04 95.78
CA GLY A 470 -9.38 -57.58 95.66
C GLY A 470 -9.02 -56.82 96.94
N PHE A 471 -8.84 -55.50 96.82
CA PHE A 471 -8.73 -54.60 97.98
C PHE A 471 -10.11 -54.23 98.49
N LEU A 472 -10.33 -54.34 99.81
CA LEU A 472 -11.59 -54.00 100.47
C LEU A 472 -11.40 -52.81 101.43
N PRO A 473 -11.67 -51.56 101.01
CA PRO A 473 -11.57 -50.39 101.89
C PRO A 473 -12.65 -50.42 102.99
N PRO A 474 -12.54 -49.56 104.02
CA PRO A 474 -13.50 -49.50 105.13
C PRO A 474 -14.96 -49.36 104.64
N ARG A 475 -15.84 -50.25 105.10
CA ARG A 475 -17.25 -50.32 104.66
C ARG A 475 -18.18 -49.70 105.70
N MET A 476 -19.02 -48.75 105.29
CA MET A 476 -19.86 -47.94 106.19
C MET A 476 -21.08 -47.35 105.47
N SER A 477 -22.17 -47.07 106.19
CA SER A 477 -23.39 -46.46 105.65
C SER A 477 -23.26 -44.94 105.51
N LEU A 478 -24.16 -44.28 104.76
CA LEU A 478 -24.18 -42.80 104.63
C LEU A 478 -24.16 -42.10 106.00
N ALA A 479 -25.04 -42.51 106.91
CA ALA A 479 -25.11 -41.93 108.26
C ALA A 479 -23.83 -42.17 109.11
N GLN A 480 -23.01 -43.17 108.77
CA GLN A 480 -21.71 -43.39 109.40
C GLN A 480 -20.60 -42.56 108.73
N ILE A 481 -20.73 -42.28 107.44
CA ILE A 481 -19.82 -41.42 106.66
C ILE A 481 -20.00 -39.96 107.06
N ASP A 482 -21.24 -39.48 107.18
CA ASP A 482 -21.57 -38.13 107.64
C ASP A 482 -21.16 -37.88 109.10
N ALA A 483 -21.00 -38.94 109.90
CA ALA A 483 -20.52 -38.88 111.28
C ALA A 483 -18.99 -38.81 111.42
N ILE A 484 -18.23 -38.89 110.31
CA ILE A 484 -16.77 -38.71 110.36
C ILE A 484 -16.47 -37.23 110.59
N ALA A 485 -15.96 -36.90 111.78
CA ALA A 485 -15.52 -35.55 112.09
C ALA A 485 -14.19 -35.25 111.37
N SER A 486 -14.15 -34.16 110.60
CA SER A 486 -12.97 -33.67 109.87
C SER A 486 -12.28 -34.75 109.01
N PRO A 487 -12.98 -35.36 108.02
CA PRO A 487 -12.36 -36.34 107.13
C PRO A 487 -11.20 -35.70 106.34
N ALA A 488 -10.09 -36.42 106.24
CA ALA A 488 -8.95 -35.97 105.46
C ALA A 488 -9.26 -36.01 103.96
N GLU A 489 -8.71 -35.05 103.20
CA GLU A 489 -8.71 -35.10 101.75
C GLU A 489 -8.03 -36.39 101.26
N GLY A 490 -8.65 -37.06 100.28
CA GLY A 490 -8.22 -38.37 99.79
C GLY A 490 -8.65 -39.56 100.65
N LEU A 491 -9.43 -39.38 101.73
CA LEU A 491 -9.96 -40.51 102.51
C LEU A 491 -10.94 -41.35 101.67
N MET A 492 -10.67 -42.66 101.54
CA MET A 492 -11.43 -43.59 100.71
C MET A 492 -12.24 -44.59 101.54
N VAL A 493 -13.53 -44.77 101.21
CA VAL A 493 -14.45 -45.70 101.89
C VAL A 493 -15.37 -46.39 100.88
N TYR A 494 -15.95 -47.53 101.24
CA TYR A 494 -17.04 -48.14 100.48
C TYR A 494 -18.38 -47.86 101.17
N CYS A 495 -19.24 -47.09 100.51
CA CYS A 495 -20.55 -46.75 101.04
C CYS A 495 -21.51 -47.93 100.85
N THR A 496 -21.95 -48.55 101.95
CA THR A 496 -22.92 -49.67 101.91
C THR A 496 -24.35 -49.21 101.64
N SER A 497 -24.69 -47.94 101.87
CA SER A 497 -26.00 -47.37 101.50
C SER A 497 -26.14 -47.15 100.00
N LEU A 498 -25.06 -46.70 99.34
CA LEU A 498 -25.03 -46.42 97.90
C LEU A 498 -24.41 -47.57 97.07
N HIS A 499 -23.93 -48.62 97.72
CA HIS A 499 -23.28 -49.78 97.11
C HIS A 499 -22.09 -49.43 96.18
N GLN A 500 -21.32 -48.38 96.52
CA GLN A 500 -20.22 -47.89 95.69
C GLN A 500 -19.08 -47.28 96.54
N PRO A 501 -17.84 -47.24 96.02
CA PRO A 501 -16.74 -46.53 96.66
C PRO A 501 -16.94 -45.01 96.58
N LEU A 502 -16.55 -44.30 97.64
CA LEU A 502 -16.52 -42.84 97.74
C LEU A 502 -15.13 -42.38 98.20
N TYR A 503 -14.76 -41.14 97.85
CA TYR A 503 -13.60 -40.46 98.42
C TYR A 503 -13.97 -39.05 98.89
N TYR A 504 -13.28 -38.53 99.90
CA TYR A 504 -13.47 -37.14 100.35
C TYR A 504 -12.52 -36.19 99.62
N ASN A 505 -13.03 -35.14 98.98
CA ASN A 505 -12.23 -34.17 98.20
C ASN A 505 -11.78 -32.94 99.01
N GLY A 506 -11.77 -33.04 100.34
CA GLY A 506 -11.45 -31.91 101.23
C GLY A 506 -12.66 -31.02 101.58
N THR A 507 -13.80 -31.14 100.89
CA THR A 507 -15.06 -30.49 101.27
C THR A 507 -16.29 -31.40 101.21
N HIS A 508 -16.37 -32.30 100.21
CA HIS A 508 -17.51 -33.17 99.94
C HIS A 508 -17.08 -34.62 99.68
N TRP A 509 -18.02 -35.55 99.85
CA TRP A 509 -17.87 -36.93 99.41
C TRP A 509 -18.23 -37.07 97.93
N MET A 510 -17.31 -37.63 97.16
CA MET A 510 -17.36 -37.79 95.70
C MET A 510 -17.45 -39.27 95.33
N THR A 511 -18.08 -39.58 94.19
CA THR A 511 -17.98 -40.91 93.56
C THR A 511 -16.72 -41.00 92.72
N TYR A 512 -16.27 -42.23 92.42
CA TYR A 512 -15.11 -42.47 91.55
C TYR A 512 -15.34 -42.14 90.07
N THR A 513 -16.56 -41.79 89.67
CA THR A 513 -16.87 -41.27 88.33
C THR A 513 -16.59 -39.77 88.19
N GLY A 514 -16.04 -39.10 89.23
CA GLY A 514 -15.72 -37.68 89.21
C GLY A 514 -16.94 -36.75 89.35
N LEU A 515 -18.14 -37.33 89.30
CA LEU A 515 -19.40 -36.63 89.50
C LEU A 515 -19.60 -36.38 91.01
N PRO A 516 -20.09 -35.19 91.42
CA PRO A 516 -20.62 -35.05 92.78
C PRO A 516 -21.77 -36.04 92.96
N ALA A 517 -22.03 -36.48 94.20
CA ALA A 517 -23.09 -37.44 94.51
C ALA A 517 -24.53 -36.97 94.15
N GLU A 518 -24.67 -35.74 93.65
CA GLU A 518 -25.89 -35.16 93.10
C GLU A 518 -25.56 -34.19 91.94
N ILE A 519 -26.11 -34.43 90.75
CA ILE A 519 -25.98 -33.58 89.55
C ILE A 519 -27.16 -32.59 89.53
N LYS A 520 -26.89 -31.30 89.70
CA LYS A 520 -27.92 -30.23 89.71
C LYS A 520 -27.36 -28.90 89.21
N VAL A 521 -28.23 -28.05 88.67
CA VAL A 521 -27.88 -26.69 88.24
C VAL A 521 -27.30 -25.89 89.41
N GLY A 522 -26.20 -25.18 89.16
CA GLY A 522 -25.41 -24.46 90.16
C GLY A 522 -24.26 -25.27 90.78
N ASN A 523 -24.25 -26.61 90.69
CA ASN A 523 -23.09 -27.40 91.11
C ASN A 523 -21.95 -27.29 90.09
N LYS A 524 -20.70 -27.41 90.57
CA LYS A 524 -19.52 -27.61 89.72
C LYS A 524 -19.48 -29.03 89.17
N LEU A 525 -19.17 -29.17 87.89
CA LEU A 525 -18.97 -30.44 87.22
C LEU A 525 -18.08 -30.26 85.98
N GLU A 526 -17.14 -31.18 85.75
CA GLU A 526 -16.38 -31.27 84.49
C GLU A 526 -15.75 -29.92 84.06
N GLY A 527 -15.10 -29.21 84.99
CA GLY A 527 -14.42 -27.94 84.73
C GLY A 527 -15.31 -26.70 84.58
N GLY A 528 -16.62 -26.81 84.84
CA GLY A 528 -17.54 -25.66 84.80
C GLY A 528 -18.69 -25.76 85.81
N ILE A 529 -19.58 -24.77 85.79
CA ILE A 529 -20.80 -24.76 86.61
C ILE A 529 -21.95 -25.26 85.73
N ILE A 530 -22.70 -26.27 86.20
CA ILE A 530 -23.89 -26.76 85.50
C ILE A 530 -24.91 -25.63 85.40
N PHE A 531 -25.31 -25.26 84.19
CA PHE A 531 -26.41 -24.30 83.96
C PHE A 531 -27.66 -24.97 83.39
N TYR A 532 -27.53 -26.11 82.70
CA TYR A 532 -28.69 -26.84 82.18
C TYR A 532 -28.45 -28.37 82.16
N VAL A 533 -29.52 -29.13 82.37
CA VAL A 533 -29.53 -30.60 82.34
C VAL A 533 -30.75 -31.04 81.55
N ASN A 534 -30.53 -31.77 80.45
CA ASN A 534 -31.60 -32.40 79.68
C ASN A 534 -31.79 -33.85 80.14
N ASN A 535 -32.73 -34.06 81.05
CA ASN A 535 -33.05 -35.39 81.61
C ASN A 535 -33.57 -36.40 80.57
N ALA A 536 -33.92 -35.98 79.34
CA ALA A 536 -34.36 -36.89 78.28
C ALA A 536 -33.20 -37.47 77.46
N THR A 537 -32.08 -36.76 77.37
CA THR A 537 -30.88 -37.15 76.60
C THR A 537 -29.65 -37.41 77.48
N ASN A 538 -29.75 -37.13 78.78
CA ASN A 538 -28.64 -37.07 79.75
C ASN A 538 -27.54 -36.06 79.38
N GLU A 539 -27.83 -35.09 78.52
CA GLU A 539 -26.89 -34.01 78.22
C GLU A 539 -26.85 -33.00 79.38
N VAL A 540 -25.63 -32.68 79.81
CA VAL A 540 -25.35 -31.64 80.81
C VAL A 540 -24.52 -30.55 80.17
N TYR A 541 -24.94 -29.31 80.42
CA TYR A 541 -24.33 -28.10 79.90
C TYR A 541 -23.68 -27.35 81.07
N VAL A 542 -22.38 -27.08 80.93
CA VAL A 542 -21.58 -26.37 81.93
C VAL A 542 -20.99 -25.10 81.33
N VAL A 543 -20.89 -24.05 82.15
CA VAL A 543 -20.28 -22.77 81.78
C VAL A 543 -18.95 -22.61 82.51
N ALA A 544 -17.95 -22.03 81.84
CA ALA A 544 -16.67 -21.71 82.46
C ALA A 544 -16.90 -20.76 83.65
N GLU A 545 -16.21 -20.96 84.77
CA GLU A 545 -16.48 -20.22 86.01
C GLU A 545 -16.18 -18.71 85.96
N GLN A 546 -15.63 -18.24 84.83
CA GLN A 546 -15.27 -16.86 84.57
C GLN A 546 -15.86 -16.39 83.24
N VAL A 547 -16.17 -15.09 83.19
CA VAL A 547 -16.46 -14.38 81.94
C VAL A 547 -15.15 -13.97 81.27
N PHE A 548 -15.07 -14.06 79.96
CA PHE A 548 -13.91 -13.63 79.19
C PHE A 548 -14.03 -12.19 78.71
N ASN A 549 -12.89 -11.51 78.65
CA ASN A 549 -12.79 -10.10 78.30
C ASN A 549 -13.22 -9.83 76.85
N SER A 550 -13.56 -8.58 76.56
CA SER A 550 -14.22 -8.20 75.32
C SER A 550 -13.38 -8.44 74.05
N LEU A 551 -13.66 -9.52 73.33
CA LEU A 551 -13.10 -9.84 72.01
C LEU A 551 -14.11 -9.55 70.88
N GLU A 552 -13.59 -9.52 69.65
CA GLU A 552 -14.40 -9.41 68.44
C GLU A 552 -15.03 -10.78 68.11
N TRP A 553 -16.19 -10.78 67.45
CA TRP A 553 -16.82 -12.00 66.96
C TRP A 553 -16.11 -12.55 65.72
N GLY A 554 -15.70 -11.64 64.82
CA GLY A 554 -15.07 -11.94 63.55
C GLY A 554 -14.89 -10.69 62.67
N PRO A 555 -14.27 -10.81 61.49
CA PRO A 555 -14.17 -9.72 60.53
C PRO A 555 -15.54 -9.37 59.93
N THR A 556 -15.73 -8.10 59.60
CA THR A 556 -16.85 -7.66 58.76
C THR A 556 -16.54 -7.92 57.28
N ASN A 557 -17.59 -8.17 56.49
CA ASN A 557 -17.57 -8.57 55.07
C ASN A 557 -17.32 -10.07 54.78
N GLN A 558 -17.42 -10.95 55.78
CA GLN A 558 -17.38 -12.42 55.59
C GLN A 558 -18.63 -13.06 56.20
N LEU A 559 -19.26 -13.98 55.48
CA LEU A 559 -20.32 -14.86 55.98
C LEU A 559 -19.69 -16.24 56.25
N ILE A 560 -19.85 -16.76 57.45
CA ILE A 560 -19.30 -18.05 57.91
C ILE A 560 -20.38 -19.14 57.92
N GLY A 561 -21.65 -18.78 58.12
CA GLY A 561 -22.81 -19.69 58.12
C GLY A 561 -23.21 -20.22 59.50
N ALA A 562 -22.79 -19.57 60.60
CA ALA A 562 -23.07 -20.03 61.96
C ALA A 562 -24.52 -19.74 62.41
N THR A 563 -25.18 -20.70 63.04
CA THR A 563 -26.65 -20.76 63.23
C THR A 563 -27.11 -20.49 64.67
N SER A 564 -28.42 -20.51 64.96
CA SER A 564 -28.97 -20.21 66.30
C SER A 564 -28.91 -21.36 67.31
N THR A 565 -28.70 -22.60 66.87
CA THR A 565 -28.96 -23.82 67.64
C THR A 565 -27.71 -24.40 68.29
N ASP A 566 -26.66 -24.70 67.53
CA ASP A 566 -25.51 -25.50 68.00
C ASP A 566 -24.18 -24.72 68.03
N GLY A 567 -23.81 -24.24 69.22
CA GLY A 567 -22.62 -23.42 69.41
C GLY A 567 -21.31 -24.17 69.20
N ALA A 568 -21.28 -25.48 69.36
CA ALA A 568 -20.08 -26.28 69.15
C ALA A 568 -19.73 -26.33 67.66
N SER A 569 -20.69 -26.72 66.81
CA SER A 569 -20.54 -26.70 65.35
C SER A 569 -20.25 -25.29 64.84
N ASN A 570 -20.95 -24.27 65.35
CA ASN A 570 -20.67 -22.87 65.01
C ASN A 570 -19.23 -22.46 65.33
N THR A 571 -18.74 -22.79 66.54
CA THR A 571 -17.41 -22.40 67.00
C THR A 571 -16.34 -23.03 66.14
N SER A 572 -16.46 -24.32 65.82
CA SER A 572 -15.49 -25.00 64.96
C SER A 572 -15.49 -24.47 63.51
N LEU A 573 -16.67 -24.08 62.98
CA LEU A 573 -16.78 -23.39 61.68
C LEU A 573 -16.10 -22.01 61.70
N ILE A 574 -16.35 -21.18 62.74
CA ILE A 574 -15.71 -19.87 62.88
C ILE A 574 -14.20 -20.01 63.11
N ASN A 575 -13.77 -20.96 63.95
CA ASN A 575 -12.38 -21.31 64.20
C ASN A 575 -11.64 -21.67 62.90
N THR A 576 -12.25 -22.50 62.06
CA THR A 576 -11.71 -22.86 60.74
C THR A 576 -11.67 -21.66 59.79
N ALA A 577 -12.77 -20.90 59.71
CA ALA A 577 -12.90 -19.74 58.80
C ALA A 577 -11.94 -18.58 59.17
N LEU A 578 -11.52 -18.49 60.43
CA LEU A 578 -10.60 -17.48 60.96
C LEU A 578 -9.20 -18.06 61.28
N ALA A 579 -8.86 -19.22 60.72
CA ALA A 579 -7.54 -19.86 60.86
C ALA A 579 -7.01 -19.99 62.30
N SER A 580 -7.92 -20.24 63.25
CA SER A 580 -7.66 -20.34 64.69
C SER A 580 -7.06 -19.09 65.35
N ASP A 581 -7.36 -17.90 64.83
CA ASP A 581 -6.96 -16.63 65.44
C ASP A 581 -7.74 -16.36 66.75
N ILE A 582 -7.11 -16.68 67.89
CA ILE A 582 -7.63 -16.50 69.26
C ILE A 582 -7.87 -15.03 69.66
N THR A 583 -7.65 -14.04 68.79
CA THR A 583 -8.13 -12.67 69.02
C THR A 583 -9.63 -12.51 68.82
N TYR A 584 -10.30 -13.51 68.23
CA TYR A 584 -11.76 -13.60 68.13
C TYR A 584 -12.35 -14.57 69.16
N ALA A 585 -13.59 -14.30 69.58
CA ALA A 585 -14.24 -15.00 70.70
C ALA A 585 -14.42 -16.52 70.48
N ALA A 586 -14.80 -16.96 69.27
CA ALA A 586 -15.03 -18.38 68.99
C ALA A 586 -13.71 -19.18 68.90
N PRO A 587 -12.68 -18.76 68.12
CA PRO A 587 -11.37 -19.42 68.15
C PRO A 587 -10.72 -19.41 69.55
N PHE A 588 -10.95 -18.37 70.35
CA PHE A 588 -10.51 -18.34 71.75
C PHE A 588 -11.19 -19.44 72.57
N CYS A 589 -12.50 -19.62 72.47
CA CYS A 589 -13.21 -20.71 73.15
C CYS A 589 -12.68 -22.09 72.73
N GLU A 590 -12.50 -22.34 71.43
CA GLU A 590 -12.02 -23.64 70.92
C GLU A 590 -10.61 -23.99 71.44
N ASN A 591 -9.76 -22.98 71.69
CA ASN A 591 -8.42 -23.15 72.26
C ASN A 591 -8.38 -23.00 73.79
N TYR A 592 -9.49 -22.65 74.44
CA TYR A 592 -9.54 -22.51 75.89
C TYR A 592 -9.46 -23.90 76.53
N SER A 593 -8.51 -24.07 77.45
CA SER A 593 -8.42 -25.29 78.26
C SER A 593 -8.42 -24.97 79.74
N TYR A 594 -9.24 -25.72 80.47
CA TYR A 594 -9.37 -25.64 81.92
C TYR A 594 -9.68 -27.04 82.46
N GLU A 595 -9.01 -27.43 83.55
CA GLU A 595 -9.10 -28.77 84.17
C GLU A 595 -9.01 -29.95 83.17
N LEU A 596 -8.06 -29.84 82.22
CA LEU A 596 -7.79 -30.80 81.13
C LEU A 596 -8.95 -30.99 80.13
N LYS A 597 -9.94 -30.08 80.12
CA LYS A 597 -11.03 -30.03 79.14
C LYS A 597 -10.67 -29.05 78.03
N THR A 598 -10.87 -29.42 76.77
CA THR A 598 -10.42 -28.68 75.58
C THR A 598 -11.53 -28.51 74.54
N ASP A 599 -12.72 -29.01 74.83
CA ASP A 599 -13.92 -29.03 73.99
C ASP A 599 -14.86 -27.85 74.32
N TRP A 600 -14.28 -26.73 74.77
CA TRP A 600 -14.96 -25.49 75.08
C TRP A 600 -15.38 -24.74 73.81
N TYR A 601 -16.56 -24.12 73.82
CA TYR A 601 -17.08 -23.43 72.64
C TYR A 601 -17.91 -22.18 73.01
N LEU A 602 -18.09 -21.28 72.03
CA LEU A 602 -18.90 -20.08 72.19
C LEU A 602 -20.39 -20.45 72.01
N PRO A 603 -21.26 -20.21 73.01
CA PRO A 603 -22.65 -20.68 73.00
C PRO A 603 -23.42 -20.12 71.81
N SER A 604 -24.32 -20.91 71.22
CA SER A 604 -25.31 -20.38 70.27
C SER A 604 -26.28 -19.41 70.95
N GLN A 605 -27.11 -18.71 70.17
CA GLN A 605 -28.20 -17.89 70.71
C GLN A 605 -29.10 -18.69 71.66
N GLU A 606 -29.44 -19.94 71.31
CA GLU A 606 -30.34 -20.78 72.10
C GLU A 606 -29.66 -21.33 73.37
N GLU A 607 -28.40 -21.74 73.28
CA GLU A 607 -27.62 -22.17 74.45
C GLU A 607 -27.36 -21.01 75.43
N MET A 608 -27.16 -19.79 74.92
CA MET A 608 -27.02 -18.60 75.76
C MET A 608 -28.35 -18.21 76.44
N ALA A 609 -29.50 -18.53 75.84
CA ALA A 609 -30.81 -18.37 76.48
C ALA A 609 -31.01 -19.37 77.63
N LEU A 610 -30.53 -20.61 77.50
CA LEU A 610 -30.50 -21.60 78.59
C LEU A 610 -29.60 -21.13 79.74
N LEU A 611 -28.41 -20.61 79.44
CA LEU A 611 -27.50 -20.02 80.43
C LEU A 611 -28.13 -18.82 81.15
N PHE A 612 -28.88 -17.98 80.44
CA PHE A 612 -29.62 -16.87 81.04
C PHE A 612 -30.75 -17.32 81.97
N ALA A 613 -31.49 -18.39 81.61
CA ALA A 613 -32.54 -18.94 82.47
C ALA A 613 -32.00 -19.45 83.82
N ALA A 614 -30.76 -19.96 83.83
CA ALA A 614 -30.07 -20.44 85.03
C ALA A 614 -29.51 -19.33 85.94
N LYS A 615 -29.56 -18.05 85.53
CA LYS A 615 -28.89 -16.90 86.20
C LYS A 615 -29.12 -16.81 87.72
N GLY A 616 -30.29 -17.23 88.22
CA GLY A 616 -30.60 -17.22 89.67
C GLY A 616 -29.95 -18.34 90.50
N GLN A 617 -29.36 -19.35 89.84
CA GLN A 617 -28.69 -20.52 90.44
C GLN A 617 -27.16 -20.50 90.23
N LEU A 618 -26.66 -19.53 89.47
CA LEU A 618 -25.23 -19.28 89.25
C LEU A 618 -24.67 -18.32 90.33
N PRO A 619 -23.34 -18.20 90.47
CA PRO A 619 -22.72 -17.27 91.42
C PRO A 619 -23.21 -15.82 91.26
N THR A 620 -23.19 -15.05 92.35
CA THR A 620 -23.68 -13.66 92.33
C THR A 620 -22.91 -12.82 91.32
N ASN A 621 -23.61 -12.01 90.53
CA ASN A 621 -23.08 -11.15 89.46
C ASN A 621 -22.41 -11.89 88.28
N PHE A 622 -22.74 -13.16 88.03
CA PHE A 622 -22.26 -13.90 86.85
C PHE A 622 -22.65 -13.17 85.55
N ILE A 623 -23.93 -13.22 85.16
CA ILE A 623 -24.44 -12.45 84.01
C ILE A 623 -24.80 -11.03 84.48
N GLN A 624 -24.04 -10.04 84.04
CA GLN A 624 -24.17 -8.65 84.48
C GLN A 624 -25.21 -7.89 83.66
N SER A 625 -26.00 -7.07 84.34
CA SER A 625 -26.96 -6.16 83.69
C SER A 625 -26.21 -5.06 82.92
N ASN A 626 -26.74 -4.68 81.76
CA ASN A 626 -26.22 -3.69 80.80
C ASN A 626 -24.89 -4.07 80.15
N VAL A 627 -24.51 -5.35 80.20
CA VAL A 627 -23.39 -5.92 79.44
C VAL A 627 -23.95 -6.74 78.28
N TYR A 628 -23.27 -6.70 77.13
CA TYR A 628 -23.56 -7.56 75.99
C TYR A 628 -22.59 -8.74 75.97
N TYR A 629 -23.13 -9.91 75.65
CA TYR A 629 -22.39 -11.17 75.56
C TYR A 629 -22.47 -11.74 74.15
N TRP A 630 -21.34 -12.07 73.52
CA TRP A 630 -21.37 -12.74 72.22
C TRP A 630 -21.98 -14.13 72.32
N SER A 631 -22.87 -14.46 71.38
CA SER A 631 -23.15 -15.84 71.00
C SER A 631 -22.42 -16.16 69.68
N SER A 632 -22.25 -17.44 69.34
CA SER A 632 -21.67 -17.89 68.08
C SER A 632 -22.62 -17.80 66.88
N THR A 633 -23.80 -17.19 67.03
CA THR A 633 -24.81 -17.10 65.97
C THR A 633 -24.54 -15.91 65.05
N GLU A 634 -24.43 -16.18 63.75
CA GLU A 634 -24.24 -15.16 62.71
C GLU A 634 -25.59 -14.65 62.18
N VAL A 635 -25.62 -13.41 61.71
CA VAL A 635 -26.81 -12.82 61.05
C VAL A 635 -26.56 -12.61 59.56
N ASP A 636 -25.46 -11.95 59.22
CA ASP A 636 -25.07 -11.61 57.86
C ASP A 636 -23.54 -11.44 57.76
N THR A 637 -23.03 -10.87 56.65
CA THR A 637 -21.58 -10.66 56.45
C THR A 637 -20.93 -9.69 57.46
N SER A 638 -21.72 -8.87 58.15
CA SER A 638 -21.27 -7.77 59.00
C SER A 638 -21.71 -7.89 60.46
N ASN A 639 -22.80 -8.63 60.73
CA ASN A 639 -23.46 -8.69 62.04
C ASN A 639 -23.52 -10.11 62.61
N ALA A 640 -23.47 -10.21 63.93
CA ALA A 640 -23.65 -11.43 64.71
C ALA A 640 -24.51 -11.12 65.95
N ILE A 641 -25.02 -12.16 66.60
CA ILE A 641 -25.91 -12.02 67.75
C ILE A 641 -25.12 -11.77 69.04
N ALA A 642 -25.42 -10.65 69.71
CA ALA A 642 -25.08 -10.43 71.11
C ALA A 642 -26.34 -10.55 71.98
N ILE A 643 -26.20 -11.14 73.17
CA ILE A 643 -27.26 -11.26 74.17
C ILE A 643 -27.11 -10.18 75.23
N ASN A 644 -28.20 -9.49 75.56
CA ASN A 644 -28.21 -8.45 76.60
C ASN A 644 -28.35 -9.06 78.00
N GLY A 645 -27.33 -8.93 78.84
CA GLY A 645 -27.28 -9.48 80.20
C GLY A 645 -28.30 -8.90 81.20
N SER A 646 -29.02 -7.83 80.84
CA SER A 646 -30.17 -7.32 81.61
C SER A 646 -31.44 -8.17 81.44
N ASN A 647 -31.70 -8.70 80.24
CA ASN A 647 -33.00 -9.30 79.91
C ASN A 647 -32.95 -10.60 79.07
N GLY A 648 -31.75 -11.06 78.67
CA GLY A 648 -31.57 -12.30 77.90
C GLY A 648 -31.95 -12.20 76.42
N ASN A 649 -32.34 -11.01 75.93
CA ASN A 649 -32.80 -10.86 74.55
C ASN A 649 -31.61 -10.75 73.57
N PRO A 650 -31.72 -11.36 72.37
CA PRO A 650 -30.82 -11.09 71.24
C PRO A 650 -30.89 -9.62 70.81
N VAL A 651 -29.75 -9.05 70.45
CA VAL A 651 -29.62 -7.67 69.99
C VAL A 651 -28.97 -7.65 68.61
N ILE A 652 -29.72 -7.09 67.65
CA ILE A 652 -29.27 -6.77 66.31
C ILE A 652 -29.61 -5.29 66.11
N SER A 653 -28.62 -4.41 66.15
CA SER A 653 -28.82 -2.96 65.99
C SER A 653 -27.81 -2.40 65.00
N SER A 654 -28.19 -1.34 64.28
CA SER A 654 -27.47 -0.79 63.12
C SER A 654 -26.16 -0.03 63.45
N GLY A 655 -25.46 -0.47 64.49
CA GLY A 655 -24.12 -0.04 64.87
C GLY A 655 -23.31 -1.12 65.60
N LEU A 656 -23.86 -2.33 65.81
CA LEU A 656 -23.16 -3.45 66.45
C LEU A 656 -22.81 -4.50 65.40
N THR A 657 -21.56 -4.47 64.96
CA THR A 657 -21.00 -5.36 63.94
C THR A 657 -20.11 -6.44 64.58
N LYS A 658 -19.67 -7.43 63.80
CA LYS A 658 -18.78 -8.51 64.27
C LYS A 658 -17.45 -8.03 64.86
N SER A 659 -16.95 -6.86 64.44
CA SER A 659 -15.76 -6.21 65.01
C SER A 659 -16.04 -5.39 66.28
N SER A 660 -17.25 -5.47 66.83
CA SER A 660 -17.55 -4.93 68.17
C SER A 660 -16.92 -5.83 69.24
N LYS A 661 -16.46 -5.24 70.34
CA LYS A 661 -15.83 -5.99 71.44
C LYS A 661 -16.81 -6.23 72.56
N PHE A 662 -17.25 -7.47 72.72
CA PHE A 662 -18.17 -7.90 73.79
C PHE A 662 -17.60 -9.06 74.59
N GLN A 663 -18.02 -9.12 75.86
CA GLN A 663 -17.69 -10.24 76.73
C GLN A 663 -18.31 -11.52 76.20
N PHE A 664 -17.85 -12.67 76.68
CA PHE A 664 -18.44 -13.95 76.32
C PHE A 664 -18.17 -15.00 77.39
N TYR A 665 -18.94 -16.07 77.32
CA TYR A 665 -18.69 -17.28 78.07
C TYR A 665 -18.24 -18.38 77.12
N ALA A 666 -17.29 -19.19 77.57
CA ALA A 666 -17.11 -20.51 77.02
C ALA A 666 -18.08 -21.47 77.74
N ILE A 667 -18.76 -22.32 76.98
CA ILE A 667 -19.58 -23.40 77.50
C ILE A 667 -19.08 -24.75 76.98
N ARG A 668 -19.53 -25.83 77.63
CA ARG A 668 -19.37 -27.21 77.17
C ARG A 668 -20.69 -27.95 77.34
N LYS A 669 -20.93 -28.94 76.48
CA LYS A 669 -21.99 -29.93 76.64
C LYS A 669 -21.42 -31.33 76.50
N PHE A 670 -21.91 -32.25 77.31
CA PHE A 670 -21.52 -33.66 77.26
C PHE A 670 -22.68 -34.53 77.77
N ILE A 671 -22.73 -35.78 77.33
CA ILE A 671 -23.71 -36.75 77.82
C ILE A 671 -23.10 -37.46 79.03
N ILE A 672 -23.83 -37.49 80.15
CA ILE A 672 -23.45 -38.29 81.31
C ILE A 672 -24.02 -39.70 81.14
N THR A 673 -23.14 -40.66 80.86
CA THR A 673 -23.43 -42.09 81.01
C THR A 673 -23.32 -42.47 82.49
N GLN A 674 -24.44 -42.92 83.09
CA GLN A 674 -24.44 -43.57 84.41
C GLN A 674 -23.84 -44.98 84.34
#